data_AF-A0A3T0RNK7-F1
#
_entry.id   AF-A0A3T0RNK7-F1
#
_cell.length_a   1.000
_cell.length_b   1.000
_cell.length_c   1.000
_cell.angle_alpha   90.00
_cell.angle_beta   90.00
_cell.angle_gamma   90.00
#
_symmetry.space_group_name_H-M   'P 1'
#
loop_
_entity.id
_entity.type
_entity.pdbx_description
1 polymer ?
#
loop_
_entity_poly.entity_id
_entity_poly.type
_entity_poly.pdbx_seq_one_letter_code
_entity_poly.pdbx_strand_id
1 'polypeptide(L)'
;MQKPSWKTLAKIKPTAFLLAGVMTAASCTHTPFNSQRDPQSVNVALPFDARRGSPAEYDAGAPADSKWIELFGSTPNYRAIGIEALGGTAKTDEKFRWEFGPMWYRGRLTPESVKVFVVGQEGAQDENVSNRAFTGSTGTRTQRFLNHLGITRSYLFLNTFVYTINGQLEDDPRFKWLEQGDESPIVEYRHKLFDQMMATNSQTVSLFMGVGSGGKASLATWVNARGGKCNVAYEMKNCDTRGMKKWFKDNMGIEIKNDILAIGVPHPGGANPNLGGDEAMANIKAGFSGAAQRVAAFKVANKEWLPQDIDEKATPDELVARLQAGYTYKGYAPIPFRDFAFNTNWRMGSEGTTSNRWGANSIQVYSDAGVYNDKNSVFPKYPQDMDSGMNEKHTALIGMSPRDLAYESPRFNASTWSVAKPDFDYGPCGYLRYDQPACELSEALVSWPNLKQAGINYISHDSFGYFGTYRGRGKGAQVYVVMDQTSHDDLFSARAVTGSQGQKLQAILSKTGVGLNYFIQRSLPVDTLGVNASELVAGATKPEMTATYKRIYDTVAANSDIKAVITVGPVAKAIVDSLQLQRVQIVQLDNLDSITADNEAINMVSAALNTQPGTYNGELMTIPREDLPYHSRWWMGSSGDRGYRGENYSLGNYYRVYAPQWVSRLYPLSLTAEEKADLNAKMKKYVK
;
A
#
# COMPACT_ATOMS: atom_id res chain seq x y z
N MET A 1 -61.96 -41.77 11.02
CA MET A 1 -61.30 -43.03 10.60
C MET A 1 -61.16 -43.03 9.08
N GLN A 2 -60.14 -43.74 8.55
CA GLN A 2 -60.05 -44.33 7.20
C GLN A 2 -60.11 -43.45 5.92
N LYS A 3 -59.05 -43.61 5.09
CA LYS A 3 -59.05 -43.53 3.59
C LYS A 3 -59.84 -44.77 3.03
N PRO A 4 -60.14 -44.97 1.71
CA PRO A 4 -59.45 -44.43 0.52
C PRO A 4 -60.28 -44.27 -0.80
N SER A 5 -59.54 -44.00 -1.90
CA SER A 5 -59.65 -44.62 -3.26
C SER A 5 -59.89 -43.69 -4.47
N TRP A 6 -59.60 -44.23 -5.66
CA TRP A 6 -59.41 -43.54 -6.95
C TRP A 6 -60.46 -44.00 -7.99
N LYS A 7 -60.78 -43.17 -9.01
CA LYS A 7 -60.55 -43.47 -10.46
C LYS A 7 -61.16 -42.45 -11.47
N THR A 8 -60.28 -41.98 -12.37
CA THR A 8 -60.40 -41.84 -13.83
C THR A 8 -61.70 -41.39 -14.53
N LEU A 9 -61.62 -40.27 -15.28
CA LEU A 9 -61.79 -40.12 -16.76
C LEU A 9 -61.82 -38.60 -17.14
N ALA A 10 -61.66 -38.11 -18.38
CA ALA A 10 -61.44 -38.75 -19.69
C ALA A 10 -60.28 -38.07 -20.49
N LYS A 11 -60.54 -37.50 -21.68
CA LYS A 11 -59.62 -36.73 -22.56
C LYS A 11 -60.41 -35.74 -23.42
N ILE A 12 -59.92 -34.51 -23.64
CA ILE A 12 -60.15 -33.70 -24.86
C ILE A 12 -58.83 -32.98 -25.24
N LYS A 13 -58.54 -32.91 -26.55
CA LYS A 13 -57.46 -32.18 -27.25
C LYS A 13 -58.14 -31.14 -28.19
N PRO A 14 -57.42 -30.26 -28.91
CA PRO A 14 -56.16 -29.55 -28.63
C PRO A 14 -56.23 -28.04 -28.99
N THR A 15 -55.26 -27.22 -28.54
CA THR A 15 -54.73 -26.13 -29.39
C THR A 15 -53.27 -25.88 -29.09
N ALA A 16 -52.49 -25.56 -30.11
CA ALA A 16 -51.04 -25.36 -30.00
C ALA A 16 -50.69 -23.89 -29.79
N PHE A 17 -49.63 -23.63 -29.04
CA PHE A 17 -48.75 -22.49 -29.27
C PHE A 17 -47.30 -22.98 -29.20
N LEU A 18 -46.57 -22.79 -30.30
CA LEU A 18 -45.13 -23.03 -30.32
C LEU A 18 -44.42 -21.91 -29.58
N LEU A 19 -43.52 -22.27 -28.67
CA LEU A 19 -42.32 -21.47 -28.40
C LEU A 19 -41.14 -22.43 -28.20
N ALA A 20 -40.24 -22.45 -29.18
CA ALA A 20 -39.06 -23.30 -29.17
C ALA A 20 -37.97 -22.66 -28.29
N GLY A 21 -37.95 -23.02 -27.01
CA GLY A 21 -36.83 -22.72 -26.12
C GLY A 21 -35.71 -23.75 -26.30
N VAL A 22 -34.80 -23.53 -27.25
CA VAL A 22 -33.56 -24.31 -27.35
C VAL A 22 -32.66 -23.92 -26.19
N MET A 23 -32.61 -24.73 -25.14
CA MET A 23 -31.58 -24.64 -24.11
C MET A 23 -30.26 -25.20 -24.66
N THR A 24 -29.50 -24.37 -25.36
CA THR A 24 -28.07 -24.59 -25.54
C THR A 24 -27.38 -24.48 -24.19
N ALA A 25 -27.04 -25.62 -23.60
CA ALA A 25 -26.11 -25.70 -22.49
C ALA A 25 -24.73 -25.22 -22.97
N ALA A 26 -24.45 -23.93 -22.81
CA ALA A 26 -23.12 -23.37 -23.02
C ALA A 26 -22.20 -23.90 -21.92
N SER A 27 -21.51 -25.01 -22.19
CA SER A 27 -20.40 -25.45 -21.36
C SER A 27 -19.31 -24.38 -21.41
N CYS A 28 -19.19 -23.59 -20.35
CA CYS A 28 -18.06 -22.70 -20.15
C CYS A 28 -16.78 -23.52 -19.93
N THR A 29 -16.21 -24.02 -21.03
CA THR A 29 -14.83 -24.48 -21.06
C THR A 29 -13.95 -23.25 -20.83
N HIS A 30 -13.53 -23.05 -19.58
CA HIS A 30 -12.46 -22.12 -19.26
C HIS A 30 -11.19 -22.56 -20.00
N THR A 31 -10.96 -22.00 -21.18
CA THR A 31 -9.61 -21.94 -21.74
C THR A 31 -8.73 -21.24 -20.70
N PRO A 32 -7.60 -21.84 -20.27
CA PRO A 32 -6.66 -21.15 -19.40
C PRO A 32 -6.19 -19.90 -20.13
N PHE A 33 -6.54 -18.71 -19.61
CA PHE A 33 -5.98 -17.48 -20.12
C PHE A 33 -4.48 -17.53 -19.90
N ASN A 34 -3.71 -17.44 -20.98
CA ASN A 34 -2.26 -17.62 -20.93
C ASN A 34 -1.65 -16.50 -20.07
N SER A 35 -1.26 -16.82 -18.84
CA SER A 35 -0.69 -15.89 -17.88
C SER A 35 0.74 -15.46 -18.22
N GLN A 36 1.28 -15.96 -19.32
CA GLN A 36 2.56 -15.55 -19.92
C GLN A 36 2.41 -14.34 -20.84
N ARG A 37 1.90 -13.21 -20.34
CA ARG A 37 2.33 -11.92 -20.91
C ARG A 37 3.73 -11.64 -20.36
N ASP A 38 4.69 -11.51 -21.26
CA ASP A 38 6.05 -11.12 -20.90
C ASP A 38 6.01 -9.77 -20.18
N PRO A 39 6.59 -9.60 -18.97
CA PRO A 39 6.68 -8.30 -18.32
C PRO A 39 7.43 -7.24 -19.16
N GLN A 40 8.16 -7.63 -20.21
CA GLN A 40 8.73 -6.72 -21.22
C GLN A 40 7.71 -6.20 -22.25
N SER A 41 6.44 -6.65 -22.26
CA SER A 41 5.42 -6.15 -23.19
C SER A 41 4.92 -4.74 -22.87
N VAL A 42 5.26 -4.20 -21.69
CA VAL A 42 4.92 -2.84 -21.27
C VAL A 42 6.10 -1.92 -21.61
N ASN A 43 5.88 -0.95 -22.50
CA ASN A 43 6.94 -0.07 -23.02
C ASN A 43 7.31 1.03 -22.01
N VAL A 44 8.02 0.64 -20.95
CA VAL A 44 8.49 1.53 -19.88
C VAL A 44 9.90 2.04 -20.23
N ALA A 45 10.03 3.34 -20.55
CA ALA A 45 11.33 3.89 -20.93
C ALA A 45 12.28 4.21 -19.76
N LEU A 46 11.79 4.34 -18.51
CA LEU A 46 12.67 4.52 -17.35
C LEU A 46 13.27 3.17 -16.92
N PRO A 47 14.58 3.10 -16.59
CA PRO A 47 15.20 1.88 -16.10
C PRO A 47 14.59 1.43 -14.76
N PHE A 48 14.28 0.14 -14.65
CA PHE A 48 13.87 -0.50 -13.41
C PHE A 48 14.40 -1.94 -13.36
N ASP A 49 14.40 -2.52 -12.16
CA ASP A 49 14.78 -3.93 -11.99
C ASP A 49 13.62 -4.86 -12.39
N ALA A 50 13.75 -5.53 -13.53
CA ALA A 50 12.74 -6.44 -14.07
C ALA A 50 12.35 -7.59 -13.11
N ARG A 51 13.15 -7.89 -12.09
CA ARG A 51 12.81 -8.88 -11.04
C ARG A 51 11.63 -8.43 -10.16
N ARG A 52 11.19 -7.18 -10.28
CA ARG A 52 10.03 -6.61 -9.58
C ARG A 52 8.68 -6.91 -10.25
N GLY A 53 8.68 -7.54 -11.43
CA GLY A 53 7.50 -7.59 -12.29
C GLY A 53 7.27 -6.26 -13.01
N SER A 54 6.10 -6.08 -13.61
CA SER A 54 5.77 -4.85 -14.34
C SER A 54 5.40 -3.70 -13.37
N PRO A 55 5.86 -2.45 -13.62
CA PRO A 55 5.37 -1.27 -12.89
C PRO A 55 3.87 -1.01 -13.04
N ALA A 56 3.20 -1.69 -13.98
CA ALA A 56 1.75 -1.66 -14.14
C ALA A 56 1.00 -2.53 -13.09
N GLU A 57 1.72 -3.38 -12.35
CA GLU A 57 1.21 -4.16 -11.23
C GLU A 57 1.23 -3.33 -9.93
N TYR A 58 0.27 -3.58 -9.05
CA TYR A 58 0.17 -2.90 -7.77
C TYR A 58 -0.59 -3.73 -6.74
N ASP A 59 -0.39 -3.40 -5.47
CA ASP A 59 -1.26 -3.78 -4.37
C ASP A 59 -2.37 -2.74 -4.21
N ALA A 60 -3.62 -3.19 -4.37
CA ALA A 60 -4.79 -2.33 -4.26
C ALA A 60 -5.05 -1.85 -2.83
N GLY A 61 -4.65 -2.62 -1.81
CA GLY A 61 -5.09 -2.43 -0.43
C GLY A 61 -5.98 -3.57 0.08
N ALA A 62 -6.58 -3.36 1.25
CA ALA A 62 -7.50 -4.32 1.83
C ALA A 62 -8.82 -4.43 1.01
N PRO A 63 -9.30 -5.65 0.67
CA PRO A 63 -10.57 -5.83 -0.03
C PRO A 63 -11.74 -5.18 0.70
N ALA A 64 -12.62 -4.47 -0.04
CA ALA A 64 -13.71 -3.64 0.49
C ALA A 64 -14.73 -4.38 1.37
N ASP A 65 -14.90 -5.67 1.14
CA ASP A 65 -15.80 -6.57 1.87
C ASP A 65 -15.09 -7.39 2.96
N SER A 66 -13.78 -7.17 3.17
CA SER A 66 -12.97 -7.98 4.07
C SER A 66 -12.83 -7.40 5.48
N LYS A 67 -12.74 -8.33 6.45
CA LYS A 67 -12.46 -8.04 7.86
C LYS A 67 -11.13 -7.27 8.08
N TRP A 68 -10.22 -7.28 7.10
CA TRP A 68 -8.98 -6.51 7.15
C TRP A 68 -9.23 -5.01 7.37
N ILE A 69 -10.25 -4.42 6.74
CA ILE A 69 -10.51 -2.99 6.90
C ILE A 69 -10.96 -2.66 8.33
N GLU A 70 -11.83 -3.49 8.91
CA GLU A 70 -12.22 -3.38 10.31
C GLU A 70 -11.02 -3.52 11.24
N LEU A 71 -10.15 -4.50 10.99
CA LEU A 71 -8.98 -4.73 11.83
C LEU A 71 -7.96 -3.59 11.70
N PHE A 72 -7.65 -3.10 10.51
CA PHE A 72 -6.74 -1.96 10.36
C PHE A 72 -7.33 -0.68 10.99
N GLY A 73 -8.62 -0.42 10.78
CA GLY A 73 -9.37 0.67 11.40
C GLY A 73 -9.61 0.52 12.92
N SER A 74 -9.26 -0.59 13.55
CA SER A 74 -9.39 -0.82 15.01
C SER A 74 -8.05 -0.94 15.74
N THR A 75 -6.97 -0.43 15.14
CA THR A 75 -5.64 -0.29 15.77
C THR A 75 -5.76 0.35 17.18
N PRO A 76 -5.26 -0.25 18.27
CA PRO A 76 -5.40 0.33 19.60
C PRO A 76 -4.62 1.65 19.73
N ASN A 77 -4.86 2.42 20.80
CA ASN A 77 -4.16 3.69 21.05
C ASN A 77 -2.71 3.45 21.54
N TYR A 78 -1.84 3.02 20.63
CA TYR A 78 -0.44 2.66 20.90
C TYR A 78 0.31 3.73 21.71
N ARG A 79 0.09 5.01 21.38
CA ARG A 79 0.74 6.14 22.07
C ARG A 79 0.36 6.20 23.55
N ALA A 80 -0.94 6.23 23.86
CA ALA A 80 -1.40 6.34 25.24
C ALA A 80 -1.11 5.07 26.05
N ILE A 81 -1.24 3.89 25.44
CA ILE A 81 -0.88 2.59 26.04
C ILE A 81 0.61 2.56 26.39
N GLY A 82 1.49 2.98 25.47
CA GLY A 82 2.93 3.02 25.69
C GLY A 82 3.33 3.98 26.81
N ILE A 83 2.74 5.17 26.85
CA ILE A 83 2.98 6.16 27.91
C ILE A 83 2.54 5.62 29.28
N GLU A 84 1.31 5.11 29.39
CA GLU A 84 0.75 4.61 30.65
C GLU A 84 1.55 3.40 31.18
N ALA A 85 1.82 2.40 30.34
CA ALA A 85 2.52 1.19 30.75
C ALA A 85 4.00 1.43 31.11
N LEU A 86 4.68 2.32 30.40
CA LEU A 86 6.12 2.60 30.63
C LEU A 86 6.36 3.72 31.65
N GLY A 87 5.33 4.46 32.06
CA GLY A 87 5.41 5.54 33.04
C GLY A 87 6.04 6.82 32.50
N GLY A 88 5.85 7.09 31.21
CA GLY A 88 6.40 8.27 30.51
C GLY A 88 5.49 9.49 30.55
N THR A 89 5.94 10.58 29.94
CA THR A 89 5.15 11.77 29.65
C THR A 89 4.94 11.93 28.14
N ALA A 90 3.79 12.49 27.76
CA ALA A 90 3.45 12.71 26.36
C ALA A 90 4.46 13.67 25.69
N LYS A 91 4.77 13.41 24.40
CA LYS A 91 5.74 14.12 23.56
C LYS A 91 7.24 13.88 23.82
N THR A 92 7.69 13.52 25.02
CA THR A 92 9.13 13.22 25.26
C THR A 92 9.42 11.73 25.34
N ASP A 93 8.53 10.95 25.95
CA ASP A 93 8.81 9.55 26.33
C ASP A 93 7.97 8.54 25.52
N GLU A 94 7.51 8.95 24.33
CA GLU A 94 6.67 8.10 23.48
C GLU A 94 7.47 6.96 22.85
N LYS A 95 7.16 5.71 23.21
CA LYS A 95 7.88 4.54 22.69
C LYS A 95 7.63 4.27 21.20
N PHE A 96 6.55 4.80 20.62
CA PHE A 96 6.17 4.61 19.23
C PHE A 96 6.30 5.91 18.43
N ARG A 97 6.85 5.84 17.21
CA ARG A 97 6.91 6.94 16.25
C ARG A 97 5.64 6.87 15.41
N TRP A 98 4.82 7.91 15.48
CA TRP A 98 3.43 7.89 15.04
C TRP A 98 3.12 8.91 13.97
N GLU A 99 3.99 9.90 13.73
CA GLU A 99 3.77 11.01 12.80
C GLU A 99 3.52 10.53 11.37
N PHE A 100 4.13 9.40 11.03
CA PHE A 100 3.99 8.69 9.76
C PHE A 100 3.06 7.47 9.85
N GLY A 101 2.28 7.34 10.92
CA GLY A 101 1.26 6.31 11.04
C GLY A 101 1.78 4.87 11.15
N PRO A 102 0.86 3.90 11.17
CA PRO A 102 1.17 2.49 11.22
C PRO A 102 1.35 1.87 9.82
N MET A 103 2.10 0.77 9.76
CA MET A 103 2.38 -0.03 8.56
C MET A 103 1.93 -1.46 8.84
N TRP A 104 0.68 -1.75 8.50
CA TRP A 104 0.04 -2.99 8.91
C TRP A 104 0.62 -4.23 8.22
N TYR A 105 0.84 -4.19 6.90
CA TYR A 105 1.22 -5.39 6.13
C TYR A 105 2.06 -5.12 4.87
N ARG A 106 2.52 -6.20 4.24
CA ARG A 106 2.99 -6.24 2.83
C ARG A 106 2.71 -7.63 2.23
N GLY A 107 2.26 -7.71 0.98
CA GLY A 107 1.95 -8.98 0.30
C GLY A 107 0.46 -9.17 0.06
N ARG A 108 -0.12 -10.33 0.40
CA ARG A 108 -1.48 -10.72 -0.01
C ARG A 108 -2.50 -10.71 1.12
N LEU A 109 -3.64 -10.04 0.88
CA LEU A 109 -4.80 -10.04 1.77
C LEU A 109 -6.02 -10.79 1.19
N THR A 110 -5.92 -11.29 -0.04
CA THR A 110 -7.00 -12.00 -0.73
C THR A 110 -7.14 -13.44 -0.22
N PRO A 111 -8.33 -14.07 -0.30
CA PRO A 111 -8.49 -15.47 0.06
C PRO A 111 -7.50 -16.41 -0.63
N GLU A 112 -6.96 -17.36 0.14
CA GLU A 112 -6.16 -18.50 -0.32
C GLU A 112 -5.02 -18.11 -1.28
N SER A 113 -4.29 -17.07 -0.90
CA SER A 113 -3.20 -16.46 -1.68
C SER A 113 -1.84 -16.49 -0.98
N VAL A 114 -1.84 -16.72 0.34
CA VAL A 114 -0.67 -16.81 1.19
C VAL A 114 -0.26 -18.27 1.36
N LYS A 115 0.99 -18.59 1.03
CA LYS A 115 1.63 -19.88 1.35
C LYS A 115 2.60 -19.75 2.52
N VAL A 116 3.30 -18.61 2.59
CA VAL A 116 4.24 -18.26 3.65
C VAL A 116 3.76 -17.03 4.42
N PHE A 117 3.50 -17.20 5.71
CA PHE A 117 3.21 -16.09 6.62
C PHE A 117 4.50 -15.67 7.34
N VAL A 118 4.86 -14.39 7.23
CA VAL A 118 6.10 -13.83 7.76
C VAL A 118 5.77 -12.80 8.85
N VAL A 119 6.48 -12.87 9.99
CA VAL A 119 6.33 -11.92 11.09
C VAL A 119 7.66 -11.26 11.42
N GLY A 120 7.70 -9.94 11.35
CA GLY A 120 8.82 -9.10 11.77
C GLY A 120 8.59 -8.39 13.09
N GLN A 121 9.45 -7.42 13.37
CA GLN A 121 9.45 -6.63 14.60
C GLN A 121 8.61 -5.35 14.42
N GLU A 122 9.11 -4.41 13.63
CA GLU A 122 8.41 -3.19 13.19
C GLU A 122 8.95 -2.75 11.82
N GLY A 123 8.28 -1.78 11.19
CA GLY A 123 8.83 -1.07 10.03
C GLY A 123 9.70 0.13 10.45
N ALA A 124 10.52 0.64 9.55
CA ALA A 124 11.36 1.82 9.70
C ALA A 124 10.93 2.94 8.72
N GLN A 125 11.86 3.80 8.30
CA GLN A 125 11.54 4.97 7.47
C GLN A 125 11.12 4.64 6.02
N ASP A 126 11.64 3.57 5.43
CA ASP A 126 11.20 3.10 4.10
C ASP A 126 9.76 2.59 4.18
N GLU A 127 9.44 1.81 5.22
CA GLU A 127 8.10 1.28 5.49
C GLU A 127 7.08 2.40 5.75
N ASN A 128 7.50 3.46 6.45
CA ASN A 128 6.71 4.68 6.56
C ASN A 128 6.45 5.29 5.18
N VAL A 129 7.46 5.56 4.36
CA VAL A 129 7.26 6.22 3.06
C VAL A 129 6.37 5.38 2.13
N SER A 130 6.56 4.07 2.09
CA SER A 130 5.77 3.16 1.24
C SER A 130 4.39 2.79 1.82
N ASN A 131 4.10 3.11 3.08
CA ASN A 131 2.91 2.69 3.82
C ASN A 131 2.70 1.15 3.79
N ARG A 132 3.79 0.39 3.89
CA ARG A 132 3.85 -1.09 3.80
C ARG A 132 4.98 -1.62 4.68
N ALA A 133 4.80 -2.78 5.30
CA ALA A 133 5.82 -3.41 6.14
C ALA A 133 6.97 -4.00 5.31
N PHE A 134 8.18 -4.18 5.88
CA PHE A 134 9.32 -4.85 5.20
C PHE A 134 9.62 -4.30 3.79
N THR A 135 9.92 -3.01 3.65
CA THR A 135 10.27 -2.37 2.37
C THR A 135 11.69 -1.82 2.32
N GLY A 136 12.41 -1.73 3.45
CA GLY A 136 13.84 -1.46 3.49
C GLY A 136 14.72 -2.73 3.44
N SER A 137 15.98 -2.60 3.89
CA SER A 137 17.02 -3.66 3.86
C SER A 137 16.59 -5.02 4.46
N THR A 138 15.85 -5.03 5.57
CA THR A 138 15.31 -6.28 6.14
C THR A 138 14.26 -6.91 5.21
N GLY A 139 13.45 -6.09 4.54
CA GLY A 139 12.48 -6.50 3.52
C GLY A 139 13.09 -7.20 2.33
N THR A 140 14.09 -6.59 1.70
CA THR A 140 14.71 -7.12 0.47
C THR A 140 15.65 -8.29 0.71
N ARG A 141 16.24 -8.41 1.91
CA ARG A 141 16.97 -9.61 2.35
C ARG A 141 16.04 -10.78 2.63
N THR A 142 14.88 -10.53 3.27
CA THR A 142 13.86 -11.57 3.47
C THR A 142 13.19 -11.97 2.16
N GLN A 143 12.96 -11.03 1.24
CA GLN A 143 12.48 -11.33 -0.12
C GLN A 143 13.44 -12.28 -0.85
N ARG A 144 14.74 -12.04 -0.75
CA ARG A 144 15.76 -12.92 -1.34
C ARG A 144 15.70 -14.34 -0.78
N PHE A 145 15.40 -14.48 0.51
CA PHE A 145 15.20 -15.79 1.11
C PHE A 145 13.91 -16.47 0.63
N LEU A 146 12.78 -15.76 0.56
CA LEU A 146 11.54 -16.29 -0.01
C LEU A 146 11.71 -16.75 -1.46
N ASN A 147 12.41 -15.96 -2.29
CA ASN A 147 12.76 -16.35 -3.65
C ASN A 147 13.60 -17.65 -3.66
N HIS A 148 14.52 -17.84 -2.71
CA HIS A 148 15.27 -19.10 -2.54
C HIS A 148 14.40 -20.28 -2.08
N LEU A 149 13.29 -20.02 -1.37
CA LEU A 149 12.23 -21.02 -1.09
C LEU A 149 11.30 -21.29 -2.29
N GLY A 150 11.46 -20.59 -3.42
CA GLY A 150 10.57 -20.70 -4.58
C GLY A 150 9.27 -19.91 -4.43
N ILE A 151 9.22 -18.92 -3.55
CA ILE A 151 8.04 -18.09 -3.24
C ILE A 151 8.36 -16.65 -3.62
N THR A 152 7.77 -16.16 -4.71
CA THR A 152 8.00 -14.83 -5.30
C THR A 152 6.85 -13.86 -5.04
N ARG A 153 5.65 -14.37 -4.73
CA ARG A 153 4.41 -13.57 -4.62
C ARG A 153 3.42 -14.06 -3.56
N SER A 154 3.40 -15.33 -3.18
CA SER A 154 2.39 -15.92 -2.28
C SER A 154 2.78 -15.85 -0.80
N TYR A 155 2.92 -14.64 -0.29
CA TYR A 155 3.26 -14.36 1.10
C TYR A 155 2.42 -13.23 1.71
N LEU A 156 2.39 -13.18 3.04
CA LEU A 156 1.92 -12.02 3.79
C LEU A 156 2.90 -11.73 4.92
N PHE A 157 3.34 -10.47 5.01
CA PHE A 157 4.17 -9.95 6.07
C PHE A 157 3.31 -9.13 7.03
N LEU A 158 3.40 -9.42 8.33
CA LEU A 158 2.91 -8.61 9.44
C LEU A 158 4.06 -8.37 10.44
N ASN A 159 3.83 -7.56 11.48
CA ASN A 159 4.85 -7.18 12.47
C ASN A 159 4.38 -7.42 13.92
N THR A 160 5.34 -7.49 14.86
CA THR A 160 5.12 -7.40 16.32
C THR A 160 4.42 -6.08 16.69
N PHE A 161 4.84 -4.97 16.07
CA PHE A 161 4.21 -3.65 16.20
C PHE A 161 3.89 -3.06 14.82
N VAL A 162 2.70 -2.48 14.66
CA VAL A 162 2.36 -1.75 13.41
C VAL A 162 3.04 -0.38 13.33
N TYR A 163 3.50 0.19 14.46
CA TYR A 163 4.25 1.44 14.52
C TYR A 163 5.76 1.19 14.68
N THR A 164 6.60 2.06 14.08
CA THR A 164 8.05 2.07 14.35
C THR A 164 8.31 2.43 15.81
N ILE A 165 9.29 1.82 16.47
CA ILE A 165 9.67 2.15 17.85
C ILE A 165 10.76 3.24 17.94
N ASN A 166 10.79 3.93 19.07
CA ASN A 166 11.94 4.71 19.53
C ASN A 166 12.90 3.78 20.28
N GLY A 167 14.20 3.83 19.94
CA GLY A 167 15.23 2.94 20.51
C GLY A 167 15.28 1.56 19.85
N GLN A 168 15.42 0.52 20.67
CA GLN A 168 15.40 -0.90 20.29
C GLN A 168 14.33 -1.64 21.12
N LEU A 169 14.21 -2.96 20.93
CA LEU A 169 13.54 -3.80 21.93
C LEU A 169 14.32 -3.72 23.25
N GLU A 170 13.59 -3.72 24.36
CA GLU A 170 14.11 -3.59 25.72
C GLU A 170 13.70 -4.79 26.57
N ASP A 171 14.46 -5.06 27.63
CA ASP A 171 14.18 -6.12 28.60
C ASP A 171 13.38 -5.63 29.83
N ASP A 172 12.87 -4.40 29.79
CA ASP A 172 11.87 -3.94 30.79
C ASP A 172 10.66 -4.89 30.76
N PRO A 173 10.28 -5.54 31.88
CA PRO A 173 9.15 -6.46 31.93
C PRO A 173 7.83 -5.86 31.45
N ARG A 174 7.64 -4.54 31.59
CA ARG A 174 6.45 -3.80 31.13
C ARG A 174 6.47 -3.65 29.61
N PHE A 175 7.63 -3.38 29.02
CA PHE A 175 7.80 -3.39 27.57
C PHE A 175 7.63 -4.81 27.01
N LYS A 176 8.18 -5.84 27.68
CA LYS A 176 7.95 -7.25 27.31
C LYS A 176 6.49 -7.66 27.39
N TRP A 177 5.73 -7.15 28.36
CA TRP A 177 4.28 -7.32 28.40
C TRP A 177 3.58 -6.66 27.19
N LEU A 178 3.91 -5.41 26.86
CA LEU A 178 3.39 -4.76 25.64
C LEU A 178 3.73 -5.54 24.36
N GLU A 179 4.96 -6.07 24.29
CA GLU A 179 5.52 -6.79 23.15
C GLU A 179 4.86 -8.16 22.96
N GLN A 180 4.70 -8.96 24.03
CA GLN A 180 4.42 -10.40 23.96
C GLN A 180 3.44 -10.94 25.03
N GLY A 181 2.93 -10.13 25.97
CA GLY A 181 1.94 -10.59 26.96
C GLY A 181 0.55 -10.74 26.35
N ASP A 182 -0.07 -11.92 26.44
CA ASP A 182 -1.35 -12.21 25.76
C ASP A 182 -2.53 -11.29 26.16
N GLU A 183 -2.48 -10.69 27.36
CA GLU A 183 -3.47 -9.72 27.87
C GLU A 183 -3.14 -8.26 27.50
N SER A 184 -2.07 -7.99 26.76
CA SER A 184 -1.76 -6.65 26.23
C SER A 184 -2.70 -6.31 25.07
N PRO A 185 -3.36 -5.14 25.05
CA PRO A 185 -4.21 -4.73 23.92
C PRO A 185 -3.48 -4.73 22.57
N ILE A 186 -2.16 -4.52 22.56
CA ILE A 186 -1.32 -4.60 21.36
C ILE A 186 -1.18 -6.04 20.88
N VAL A 187 -1.04 -7.00 21.80
CA VAL A 187 -0.89 -8.43 21.49
C VAL A 187 -2.23 -9.03 21.09
N GLU A 188 -3.31 -8.72 21.82
CA GLU A 188 -4.68 -9.06 21.44
C GLU A 188 -5.01 -8.58 20.02
N TYR A 189 -4.63 -7.33 19.70
CA TYR A 189 -4.81 -6.75 18.37
C TYR A 189 -4.02 -7.49 17.29
N ARG A 190 -2.72 -7.72 17.52
CA ARG A 190 -1.85 -8.47 16.61
C ARG A 190 -2.36 -9.89 16.38
N HIS A 191 -2.82 -10.56 17.44
CA HIS A 191 -3.39 -11.89 17.35
C HIS A 191 -4.66 -11.92 16.50
N LYS A 192 -5.54 -10.90 16.57
CA LYS A 192 -6.70 -10.77 15.67
C LYS A 192 -6.28 -10.64 14.20
N LEU A 193 -5.19 -9.93 13.90
CA LEU A 193 -4.63 -9.88 12.54
C LEU A 193 -4.10 -11.24 12.08
N PHE A 194 -3.48 -12.02 12.98
CA PHE A 194 -2.91 -13.33 12.64
C PHE A 194 -4.01 -14.40 12.49
N ASP A 195 -5.05 -14.32 13.32
CA ASP A 195 -6.25 -15.15 13.19
C ASP A 195 -6.98 -14.86 11.88
N GLN A 196 -7.07 -13.58 11.45
CA GLN A 196 -7.63 -13.21 10.14
C GLN A 196 -6.76 -13.71 8.98
N MET A 197 -5.43 -13.66 9.09
CA MET A 197 -4.52 -14.24 8.08
C MET A 197 -4.80 -15.72 7.89
N MET A 198 -4.92 -16.47 9.00
CA MET A 198 -5.20 -17.91 8.98
C MET A 198 -6.60 -18.19 8.44
N ALA A 199 -7.61 -17.44 8.88
CA ALA A 199 -8.99 -17.59 8.41
C ALA A 199 -9.14 -17.32 6.90
N THR A 200 -8.34 -16.40 6.36
CA THR A 200 -8.34 -16.03 4.94
C THR A 200 -7.56 -17.02 4.06
N ASN A 201 -6.64 -17.80 4.64
CA ASN A 201 -5.68 -18.63 3.88
C ASN A 201 -5.50 -20.05 4.46
N SER A 202 -6.58 -20.59 5.02
CA SER A 202 -6.63 -21.87 5.74
C SER A 202 -6.29 -23.10 4.87
N GLN A 203 -6.44 -22.96 3.55
CA GLN A 203 -6.19 -24.01 2.56
C GLN A 203 -4.80 -23.92 1.93
N THR A 204 -4.15 -22.74 1.93
CA THR A 204 -2.85 -22.52 1.27
C THR A 204 -1.67 -22.30 2.20
N VAL A 205 -1.86 -21.74 3.40
CA VAL A 205 -0.74 -21.50 4.33
C VAL A 205 -0.08 -22.83 4.71
N SER A 206 1.25 -22.86 4.59
CA SER A 206 2.08 -24.05 4.80
C SER A 206 3.32 -23.76 5.67
N LEU A 207 3.76 -22.50 5.73
CA LEU A 207 4.98 -22.09 6.44
C LEU A 207 4.76 -20.81 7.24
N PHE A 208 5.17 -20.82 8.51
CA PHE A 208 5.34 -19.62 9.35
C PHE A 208 6.82 -19.26 9.45
N MET A 209 7.16 -17.97 9.32
CA MET A 209 8.53 -17.47 9.36
C MET A 209 8.67 -16.27 10.31
N GLY A 210 9.35 -16.45 11.43
CA GLY A 210 9.68 -15.37 12.36
C GLY A 210 11.03 -14.74 12.03
N VAL A 211 11.06 -13.42 11.86
CA VAL A 211 12.28 -12.65 11.53
C VAL A 211 12.72 -11.86 12.76
N GLY A 212 13.93 -12.12 13.26
CA GLY A 212 14.42 -11.50 14.49
C GLY A 212 13.74 -12.00 15.76
N SER A 213 14.14 -11.47 16.91
CA SER A 213 13.61 -11.88 18.23
C SER A 213 12.12 -11.62 18.37
N GLY A 214 11.68 -10.37 18.13
CA GLY A 214 10.26 -10.00 18.23
C GLY A 214 9.36 -10.82 17.29
N GLY A 215 9.76 -10.98 16.03
CA GLY A 215 8.99 -11.78 15.06
C GLY A 215 8.86 -13.26 15.42
N LYS A 216 9.94 -13.88 15.92
CA LYS A 216 9.91 -15.25 16.47
C LYS A 216 9.01 -15.34 17.71
N ALA A 217 9.10 -14.39 18.63
CA ALA A 217 8.30 -14.37 19.85
C ALA A 217 6.81 -14.13 19.59
N SER A 218 6.46 -13.25 18.66
CA SER A 218 5.07 -12.98 18.29
C SER A 218 4.41 -14.15 17.56
N LEU A 219 5.16 -14.97 16.83
CA LEU A 219 4.66 -16.26 16.35
C LEU A 219 4.52 -17.28 17.49
N ALA A 220 5.51 -17.39 18.37
CA ALA A 220 5.47 -18.37 19.45
C ALA A 220 4.30 -18.13 20.42
N THR A 221 4.06 -16.88 20.84
CA THR A 221 2.90 -16.51 21.68
C THR A 221 1.58 -16.83 21.00
N TRP A 222 1.41 -16.42 19.74
CA TRP A 222 0.21 -16.71 18.96
C TRP A 222 -0.06 -18.22 18.83
N VAL A 223 0.95 -19.01 18.42
CA VAL A 223 0.79 -20.47 18.29
C VAL A 223 0.46 -21.13 19.64
N ASN A 224 1.10 -20.71 20.72
CA ASN A 224 0.82 -21.23 22.08
C ASN A 224 -0.62 -20.93 22.51
N ALA A 225 -1.09 -19.69 22.31
CA ALA A 225 -2.45 -19.28 22.61
C ALA A 225 -3.52 -19.98 21.73
N ARG A 226 -3.13 -20.58 20.60
CA ARG A 226 -3.98 -21.43 19.74
C ARG A 226 -3.71 -22.93 19.93
N GLY A 227 -3.22 -23.33 21.11
CA GLY A 227 -3.06 -24.74 21.50
C GLY A 227 -1.85 -25.47 20.90
N GLY A 228 -1.01 -24.78 20.13
CA GLY A 228 0.31 -25.28 19.74
C GLY A 228 1.34 -25.17 20.89
N LYS A 229 2.60 -25.53 20.60
CA LYS A 229 3.70 -25.48 21.58
C LYS A 229 5.00 -25.04 20.93
N CYS A 230 5.43 -23.81 21.19
CA CYS A 230 6.57 -23.16 20.58
C CYS A 230 7.43 -22.44 21.60
N ASN A 231 8.74 -22.60 21.47
CA ASN A 231 9.75 -21.98 22.32
C ASN A 231 10.80 -21.26 21.44
N VAL A 232 10.95 -19.96 21.65
CA VAL A 232 11.87 -19.10 20.88
C VAL A 232 13.34 -19.42 21.10
N ALA A 233 13.72 -19.98 22.26
CA ALA A 233 15.10 -20.30 22.61
C ALA A 233 15.72 -21.37 21.70
N TYR A 234 14.90 -22.08 20.93
CA TYR A 234 15.32 -23.10 19.96
C TYR A 234 15.11 -22.65 18.50
N GLU A 235 15.10 -21.35 18.20
CA GLU A 235 14.92 -20.81 16.83
C GLU A 235 13.69 -21.38 16.09
N MET A 236 12.58 -21.55 16.82
CA MET A 236 11.35 -22.19 16.34
C MET A 236 11.51 -23.65 15.88
N LYS A 237 12.67 -24.31 16.11
CA LYS A 237 12.97 -25.67 15.66
C LYS A 237 11.94 -26.70 16.13
N ASN A 238 11.54 -26.57 17.39
CA ASN A 238 10.65 -27.50 18.10
C ASN A 238 9.22 -26.94 18.21
N CYS A 239 8.83 -26.00 17.35
CA CYS A 239 7.51 -25.38 17.35
C CYS A 239 6.47 -26.32 16.73
N ASP A 240 5.56 -26.83 17.56
CA ASP A 240 4.47 -27.72 17.19
C ASP A 240 3.17 -26.93 16.95
N THR A 241 2.73 -26.88 15.70
CA THR A 241 1.53 -26.16 15.25
C THR A 241 0.27 -27.02 15.26
N ARG A 242 0.36 -28.34 15.50
CA ARG A 242 -0.76 -29.29 15.27
C ARG A 242 -2.01 -28.96 16.08
N GLY A 243 -1.84 -28.45 17.30
CA GLY A 243 -2.95 -28.02 18.15
C GLY A 243 -3.82 -26.90 17.54
N MET A 244 -3.24 -26.08 16.66
CA MET A 244 -3.96 -24.99 15.99
C MET A 244 -5.08 -25.51 15.09
N LYS A 245 -4.91 -26.67 14.43
CA LYS A 245 -5.98 -27.26 13.61
C LYS A 245 -7.25 -27.51 14.43
N LYS A 246 -7.07 -27.99 15.67
CA LYS A 246 -8.19 -28.19 16.60
C LYS A 246 -8.76 -26.85 17.08
N TRP A 247 -7.89 -25.92 17.48
CA TRP A 247 -8.33 -24.62 17.99
C TRP A 247 -9.14 -23.82 16.95
N PHE A 248 -8.66 -23.71 15.71
CA PHE A 248 -9.38 -22.98 14.65
C PHE A 248 -10.70 -23.67 14.27
N LYS A 249 -10.75 -25.00 14.30
CA LYS A 249 -11.99 -25.75 14.08
C LYS A 249 -13.01 -25.54 15.21
N ASP A 250 -12.58 -25.64 16.47
CA ASP A 250 -13.46 -25.50 17.64
C ASP A 250 -13.95 -24.05 17.84
N ASN A 251 -13.08 -23.05 17.67
CA ASN A 251 -13.34 -21.66 18.06
C ASN A 251 -13.78 -20.76 16.89
N MET A 252 -13.47 -21.12 15.65
CA MET A 252 -13.80 -20.33 14.45
C MET A 252 -14.54 -21.13 13.37
N GLY A 253 -14.67 -22.45 13.51
CA GLY A 253 -15.27 -23.31 12.48
C GLY A 253 -14.38 -23.53 11.25
N ILE A 254 -13.07 -23.27 11.36
CA ILE A 254 -12.13 -23.21 10.22
C ILE A 254 -11.26 -24.46 10.18
N GLU A 255 -11.28 -25.19 9.06
CA GLU A 255 -10.42 -26.36 8.86
C GLU A 255 -9.10 -25.97 8.18
N ILE A 256 -8.00 -26.03 8.94
CA ILE A 256 -6.65 -25.84 8.41
C ILE A 256 -6.22 -27.11 7.66
N LYS A 257 -6.04 -26.99 6.35
CA LYS A 257 -5.70 -28.12 5.46
C LYS A 257 -4.28 -28.62 5.71
N ASN A 258 -3.29 -27.77 5.48
CA ASN A 258 -1.89 -28.19 5.43
C ASN A 258 -1.30 -28.36 6.83
N ASP A 259 -0.25 -29.17 6.94
CA ASP A 259 0.63 -29.13 8.11
C ASP A 259 1.54 -27.90 8.01
N ILE A 260 1.66 -27.14 9.10
CA ILE A 260 2.35 -25.86 9.10
C ILE A 260 3.71 -26.01 9.77
N LEU A 261 4.79 -25.88 9.00
CA LEU A 261 6.13 -25.76 9.57
C LEU A 261 6.33 -24.34 10.11
N ALA A 262 7.00 -24.20 11.26
CA ALA A 262 7.45 -22.90 11.75
C ALA A 262 8.98 -22.82 11.74
N ILE A 263 9.52 -21.75 11.14
CA ILE A 263 10.94 -21.42 11.09
C ILE A 263 11.22 -20.06 11.72
N GLY A 264 12.40 -19.91 12.31
CA GLY A 264 12.96 -18.62 12.71
C GLY A 264 14.18 -18.30 11.87
N VAL A 265 14.40 -17.03 11.58
CA VAL A 265 15.69 -16.52 11.07
C VAL A 265 16.19 -15.34 11.92
N PRO A 266 17.52 -15.17 12.06
CA PRO A 266 18.10 -13.98 12.65
C PRO A 266 17.67 -12.68 11.93
N HIS A 267 17.65 -11.56 12.64
CA HIS A 267 17.30 -10.28 12.02
C HIS A 267 18.37 -9.87 10.98
N PRO A 268 18.01 -9.63 9.70
CA PRO A 268 18.99 -9.38 8.64
C PRO A 268 19.91 -8.17 8.87
N GLY A 269 19.42 -7.17 9.59
CA GLY A 269 20.18 -5.98 9.98
C GLY A 269 21.12 -6.15 11.18
N GLY A 270 21.14 -7.32 11.83
CA GLY A 270 21.97 -7.58 13.02
C GLY A 270 23.48 -7.61 12.77
N ALA A 271 23.92 -7.75 11.50
CA ALA A 271 25.34 -7.82 11.12
C ALA A 271 26.07 -6.46 11.10
N ASN A 272 25.62 -5.48 11.87
CA ASN A 272 26.31 -4.21 12.00
C ASN A 272 27.67 -4.44 12.70
N PRO A 273 28.80 -3.88 12.22
CA PRO A 273 30.09 -3.96 12.90
C PRO A 273 30.02 -3.63 14.40
N ASN A 274 29.14 -2.69 14.78
CA ASN A 274 28.95 -2.25 16.16
C ASN A 274 28.05 -3.19 17.01
N LEU A 275 27.52 -4.28 16.45
CA LEU A 275 26.57 -5.21 17.09
C LEU A 275 27.02 -6.69 17.04
N GLY A 276 28.29 -6.97 16.69
CA GLY A 276 28.86 -8.32 16.71
C GLY A 276 29.63 -8.75 15.46
N GLY A 277 29.81 -7.85 14.47
CA GLY A 277 30.75 -8.04 13.36
C GLY A 277 30.64 -9.36 12.60
N ASP A 278 31.79 -10.00 12.36
CA ASP A 278 31.87 -11.24 11.57
C ASP A 278 31.18 -12.44 12.24
N GLU A 279 31.14 -12.49 13.58
CA GLU A 279 30.43 -13.54 14.32
C GLU A 279 28.91 -13.40 14.14
N ALA A 280 28.37 -12.18 14.24
CA ALA A 280 26.96 -11.91 13.93
C ALA A 280 26.64 -12.29 12.47
N MET A 281 27.54 -12.00 11.53
CA MET A 281 27.39 -12.40 10.13
C MET A 281 27.43 -13.92 9.93
N ALA A 282 28.28 -14.65 10.66
CA ALA A 282 28.34 -16.11 10.65
C ALA A 282 27.05 -16.73 11.21
N ASN A 283 26.56 -16.22 12.34
CA ASN A 283 25.30 -16.63 12.96
C ASN A 283 24.09 -16.39 12.03
N ILE A 284 24.08 -15.26 11.30
CA ILE A 284 23.06 -14.99 10.28
C ILE A 284 23.15 -15.99 9.12
N LYS A 285 24.34 -16.25 8.55
CA LYS A 285 24.53 -17.27 7.49
C LYS A 285 24.06 -18.66 7.92
N ALA A 286 24.41 -19.07 9.14
CA ALA A 286 24.02 -20.34 9.72
C ALA A 286 22.49 -20.43 9.95
N GLY A 287 21.88 -19.40 10.53
CA GLY A 287 20.44 -19.37 10.79
C GLY A 287 19.59 -19.45 9.52
N PHE A 288 19.93 -18.67 8.49
CA PHE A 288 19.24 -18.74 7.19
C PHE A 288 19.45 -20.08 6.48
N SER A 289 20.65 -20.65 6.53
CA SER A 289 20.93 -21.96 5.91
C SER A 289 20.22 -23.11 6.63
N GLY A 290 20.22 -23.10 7.97
CA GLY A 290 19.48 -24.07 8.78
C GLY A 290 17.97 -23.97 8.58
N ALA A 291 17.44 -22.76 8.38
CA ALA A 291 16.03 -22.56 8.02
C ALA A 291 15.71 -23.16 6.63
N ALA A 292 16.53 -22.92 5.61
CA ALA A 292 16.38 -23.53 4.28
C ALA A 292 16.42 -25.06 4.33
N GLN A 293 17.41 -25.63 5.04
CA GLN A 293 17.58 -27.08 5.19
C GLN A 293 16.41 -27.73 5.95
N ARG A 294 15.80 -27.04 6.93
CA ARG A 294 14.56 -27.50 7.59
C ARG A 294 13.37 -27.53 6.64
N VAL A 295 13.20 -26.51 5.80
CA VAL A 295 12.16 -26.50 4.74
C VAL A 295 12.41 -27.64 3.75
N ALA A 296 13.66 -27.88 3.35
CA ALA A 296 14.02 -28.99 2.47
C ALA A 296 13.65 -30.35 3.07
N ALA A 297 14.03 -30.61 4.33
CA ALA A 297 13.74 -31.87 5.02
C ALA A 297 12.22 -32.12 5.13
N PHE A 298 11.44 -31.08 5.43
CA PHE A 298 9.98 -31.20 5.49
C PHE A 298 9.36 -31.46 4.11
N LYS A 299 9.88 -30.81 3.05
CA LYS A 299 9.42 -31.00 1.67
C LYS A 299 9.80 -32.36 1.08
N VAL A 300 10.95 -32.93 1.46
CA VAL A 300 11.33 -34.32 1.12
C VAL A 300 10.34 -35.32 1.72
N ALA A 301 9.91 -35.11 2.97
CA ALA A 301 8.90 -35.95 3.61
C ALA A 301 7.48 -35.72 3.05
N ASN A 302 7.21 -34.55 2.47
CA ASN A 302 5.88 -34.13 2.01
C ASN A 302 6.00 -33.41 0.65
N LYS A 303 6.07 -34.15 -0.46
CA LYS A 303 6.41 -33.57 -1.79
C LYS A 303 5.49 -32.41 -2.22
N GLU A 304 4.19 -32.56 -2.01
CA GLU A 304 3.15 -31.57 -2.35
C GLU A 304 3.07 -30.39 -1.37
N TRP A 305 3.77 -30.45 -0.23
CA TRP A 305 3.78 -29.38 0.75
C TRP A 305 4.61 -28.18 0.26
N LEU A 306 4.09 -26.96 0.51
CA LEU A 306 4.65 -25.70 0.03
C LEU A 306 4.98 -25.74 -1.48
N PRO A 307 3.97 -25.75 -2.36
CA PRO A 307 4.18 -25.66 -3.80
C PRO A 307 4.77 -24.29 -4.15
N GLN A 308 5.77 -24.26 -5.03
CA GLN A 308 6.40 -23.04 -5.52
C GLN A 308 5.42 -22.10 -6.23
N ASP A 309 5.80 -20.83 -6.38
CA ASP A 309 5.02 -19.86 -7.15
C ASP A 309 5.24 -20.04 -8.66
N ILE A 310 4.29 -19.57 -9.47
CA ILE A 310 4.27 -19.78 -10.93
C ILE A 310 5.45 -19.14 -11.68
N ASP A 311 6.20 -18.23 -11.02
CA ASP A 311 7.42 -17.62 -11.55
C ASP A 311 8.68 -18.47 -11.31
N GLU A 312 8.62 -19.45 -10.39
CA GLU A 312 9.74 -20.33 -10.08
C GLU A 312 9.92 -21.38 -11.19
N LYS A 313 11.09 -21.34 -11.82
CA LYS A 313 11.44 -22.19 -12.97
C LYS A 313 12.13 -23.49 -12.56
N ALA A 314 12.71 -23.55 -11.36
CA ALA A 314 13.27 -24.80 -10.84
C ALA A 314 12.16 -25.83 -10.61
N THR A 315 12.40 -27.09 -10.97
CA THR A 315 11.52 -28.21 -10.62
C THR A 315 11.49 -28.44 -9.10
N PRO A 316 10.49 -29.16 -8.55
CA PRO A 316 10.43 -29.45 -7.12
C PRO A 316 11.68 -30.12 -6.54
N ASP A 317 12.33 -31.01 -7.30
CA ASP A 317 13.55 -31.70 -6.87
C ASP A 317 14.79 -30.78 -6.93
N GLU A 318 14.91 -29.93 -7.96
CA GLU A 318 15.94 -28.88 -8.02
C GLU A 318 15.79 -27.86 -6.88
N LEU A 319 14.56 -27.50 -6.53
CA LEU A 319 14.24 -26.65 -5.39
C LEU A 319 14.68 -27.29 -4.07
N VAL A 320 14.42 -28.59 -3.87
CA VAL A 320 14.89 -29.33 -2.70
C VAL A 320 16.42 -29.35 -2.64
N ALA A 321 17.10 -29.66 -3.74
CA ALA A 321 18.57 -29.66 -3.80
C ALA A 321 19.16 -28.27 -3.50
N ARG A 322 18.56 -27.21 -4.04
CA ARG A 322 18.92 -25.81 -3.78
C ARG A 322 18.83 -25.44 -2.29
N LEU A 323 17.80 -25.93 -1.60
CA LEU A 323 17.60 -25.68 -0.16
C LEU A 323 18.55 -26.52 0.72
N GLN A 324 18.87 -27.77 0.31
CA GLN A 324 19.82 -28.63 1.00
C GLN A 324 21.25 -28.07 0.97
N ALA A 325 21.65 -27.48 -0.16
CA ALA A 325 22.94 -26.80 -0.35
C ALA A 325 23.15 -25.57 0.58
N GLY A 326 22.08 -25.07 1.22
CA GLY A 326 22.12 -23.95 2.14
C GLY A 326 21.98 -22.58 1.48
N TYR A 327 21.84 -21.54 2.30
CA TYR A 327 21.51 -20.19 1.82
C TYR A 327 22.76 -19.31 1.70
N THR A 328 23.04 -18.85 0.49
CA THR A 328 24.08 -17.84 0.25
C THR A 328 23.60 -16.45 0.66
N TYR A 329 23.89 -16.06 1.90
CA TYR A 329 23.59 -14.73 2.45
C TYR A 329 24.48 -13.64 1.82
N LYS A 330 24.07 -13.13 0.64
CA LYS A 330 24.73 -12.03 -0.08
C LYS A 330 23.71 -11.12 -0.77
N GLY A 331 23.86 -9.81 -0.59
CA GLY A 331 23.06 -8.79 -1.29
C GLY A 331 21.57 -8.81 -0.92
N TYR A 332 20.75 -8.33 -1.84
CA TYR A 332 19.30 -8.15 -1.72
C TYR A 332 18.55 -8.82 -2.90
N ALA A 333 17.23 -8.88 -2.82
CA ALA A 333 16.33 -9.04 -3.95
C ALA A 333 15.26 -7.95 -3.87
N PRO A 334 14.94 -7.26 -4.98
CA PRO A 334 13.98 -6.17 -4.95
C PRO A 334 12.57 -6.70 -4.64
N ILE A 335 11.73 -5.86 -4.06
CA ILE A 335 10.35 -6.19 -3.73
C ILE A 335 9.46 -5.93 -4.96
N PRO A 336 8.57 -6.87 -5.33
CA PRO A 336 7.68 -6.71 -6.49
C PRO A 336 6.82 -5.44 -6.44
N PHE A 337 6.49 -4.87 -7.61
CA PHE A 337 5.61 -3.69 -7.67
C PHE A 337 4.20 -3.97 -7.13
N ARG A 338 3.71 -5.20 -7.35
CA ARG A 338 2.50 -5.77 -6.73
C ARG A 338 2.47 -5.85 -5.19
N ASP A 339 3.48 -5.37 -4.48
CA ASP A 339 3.49 -5.23 -3.01
C ASP A 339 3.27 -3.77 -2.55
N PHE A 340 3.18 -2.83 -3.49
CA PHE A 340 3.08 -1.39 -3.27
C PHE A 340 1.83 -0.82 -3.94
N ALA A 341 1.30 0.28 -3.41
CA ALA A 341 0.28 1.05 -4.13
C ALA A 341 0.81 1.52 -5.49
N PHE A 342 -0.06 1.58 -6.50
CA PHE A 342 0.32 2.05 -7.84
C PHE A 342 0.93 3.45 -7.76
N ASN A 343 2.00 3.70 -8.52
CA ASN A 343 2.87 4.90 -8.46
C ASN A 343 3.61 5.15 -7.12
N THR A 344 3.76 4.16 -6.24
CA THR A 344 4.76 4.29 -5.16
C THR A 344 6.14 4.46 -5.79
N ASN A 345 6.91 5.45 -5.33
CA ASN A 345 8.23 5.76 -5.90
C ASN A 345 9.15 4.53 -5.94
N TRP A 346 9.87 4.35 -7.04
CA TRP A 346 10.55 3.09 -7.32
C TRP A 346 11.77 2.84 -6.44
N ARG A 347 12.22 3.80 -5.62
CA ARG A 347 13.26 3.54 -4.60
C ARG A 347 12.75 2.63 -3.49
N MET A 348 11.48 2.71 -3.13
CA MET A 348 10.90 1.84 -2.09
C MET A 348 11.05 0.37 -2.49
N GLY A 349 11.79 -0.41 -1.69
CA GLY A 349 12.05 -1.82 -1.92
C GLY A 349 12.88 -2.17 -3.16
N SER A 350 13.56 -1.24 -3.83
CA SER A 350 14.45 -1.59 -4.94
C SER A 350 15.71 -2.32 -4.46
N GLU A 351 16.24 -1.97 -3.28
CA GLU A 351 17.50 -2.55 -2.79
C GLU A 351 17.63 -2.55 -1.25
N GLY A 352 18.68 -1.98 -0.67
CA GLY A 352 18.79 -1.79 0.77
C GLY A 352 17.76 -0.79 1.31
N THR A 353 18.11 -0.16 2.43
CA THR A 353 17.42 1.07 2.84
C THR A 353 17.65 2.15 1.78
N THR A 354 16.62 2.93 1.46
CA THR A 354 16.64 3.99 0.43
C THR A 354 16.15 5.35 0.96
N SER A 355 15.87 5.44 2.26
CA SER A 355 15.52 6.69 2.93
C SER A 355 16.17 6.88 4.31
N ASN A 356 16.25 8.14 4.72
CA ASN A 356 16.87 8.63 5.95
C ASN A 356 15.82 9.39 6.78
N ARG A 357 15.76 9.13 8.09
CA ARG A 357 14.90 9.91 9.01
C ARG A 357 15.63 11.17 9.47
N TRP A 358 14.98 12.33 9.35
CA TRP A 358 15.49 13.64 9.78
C TRP A 358 14.58 14.22 10.87
N GLY A 359 14.82 13.79 12.12
CA GLY A 359 13.87 14.03 13.23
C GLY A 359 12.63 13.14 13.11
N ALA A 360 11.72 13.20 14.10
CA ALA A 360 10.57 12.30 14.11
C ALA A 360 9.60 12.54 12.93
N ASN A 361 9.46 13.81 12.52
CA ASN A 361 8.45 14.31 11.59
C ASN A 361 8.92 14.50 10.12
N SER A 362 10.13 14.08 9.74
CA SER A 362 10.53 14.12 8.32
C SER A 362 11.36 12.91 7.86
N ILE A 363 11.15 12.50 6.61
CA ILE A 363 11.84 11.38 5.96
C ILE A 363 12.30 11.81 4.57
N GLN A 364 13.56 11.51 4.24
CA GLN A 364 14.23 11.84 2.99
C GLN A 364 14.55 10.58 2.20
N VAL A 365 14.00 10.44 1.00
CA VAL A 365 14.35 9.39 0.04
C VAL A 365 15.48 9.87 -0.86
N TYR A 366 16.36 8.97 -1.29
CA TYR A 366 17.49 9.27 -2.17
C TYR A 366 17.58 8.33 -3.38
N SER A 367 18.13 8.83 -4.48
CA SER A 367 18.34 8.11 -5.75
C SER A 367 19.43 7.03 -5.66
N ASP A 368 19.69 6.31 -6.76
CA ASP A 368 20.88 5.43 -6.85
C ASP A 368 22.21 6.22 -6.80
N ALA A 369 22.20 7.51 -7.13
CA ALA A 369 23.35 8.41 -7.01
C ALA A 369 23.41 9.17 -5.68
N GLY A 370 22.37 9.05 -4.84
CA GLY A 370 22.32 9.65 -3.51
C GLY A 370 22.90 8.73 -2.42
N VAL A 371 23.19 9.31 -1.25
CA VAL A 371 23.93 8.63 -0.17
C VAL A 371 23.09 8.50 1.10
N TYR A 372 23.17 7.32 1.73
CA TYR A 372 22.55 7.05 3.03
C TYR A 372 23.14 7.97 4.11
N ASN A 373 22.27 8.57 4.93
CA ASN A 373 22.62 9.57 5.95
C ASN A 373 23.47 10.76 5.45
N ASP A 374 23.31 11.20 4.20
CA ASP A 374 23.97 12.43 3.71
C ASP A 374 23.53 13.66 4.51
N LYS A 375 24.39 14.10 5.44
CA LYS A 375 24.14 15.24 6.33
C LYS A 375 24.25 16.61 5.63
N ASN A 376 24.85 16.66 4.45
CA ASN A 376 25.04 17.91 3.73
C ASN A 376 23.79 18.30 2.92
N SER A 377 22.77 17.43 2.85
CA SER A 377 21.68 17.58 1.90
C SER A 377 20.85 18.83 2.20
N VAL A 378 20.91 19.80 1.29
CA VAL A 378 20.22 21.09 1.42
C VAL A 378 18.79 20.94 0.93
N PHE A 379 17.86 21.49 1.70
CA PHE A 379 16.45 21.62 1.34
C PHE A 379 16.03 23.06 1.57
N PRO A 380 15.00 23.56 0.86
CA PRO A 380 14.40 24.85 1.17
C PRO A 380 14.07 24.92 2.66
N LYS A 381 14.25 26.11 3.25
CA LYS A 381 14.03 26.35 4.67
C LYS A 381 12.63 25.85 5.07
N TYR A 382 12.56 25.21 6.24
CA TYR A 382 11.38 24.54 6.80
C TYR A 382 10.06 25.23 6.39
N PRO A 383 9.13 24.54 5.69
CA PRO A 383 8.14 25.21 4.85
C PRO A 383 7.29 26.25 5.56
N GLN A 384 7.12 27.42 4.92
CA GLN A 384 6.27 28.48 5.45
C GLN A 384 4.79 28.06 5.48
N ASP A 385 4.37 27.25 4.51
CA ASP A 385 3.00 26.71 4.39
C ASP A 385 2.66 25.59 5.40
N MET A 386 3.57 25.33 6.36
CA MET A 386 3.26 24.55 7.56
C MET A 386 2.05 25.12 8.32
N ASP A 387 1.88 26.44 8.32
CA ASP A 387 0.76 27.19 8.91
C ASP A 387 -0.25 27.69 7.83
N SER A 388 -0.53 26.87 6.80
CA SER A 388 -1.50 27.14 5.70
C SER A 388 -2.97 27.27 6.13
N GLY A 389 -3.25 27.71 7.36
CA GLY A 389 -4.59 27.89 7.93
C GLY A 389 -5.32 26.58 8.27
N MET A 390 -5.07 25.51 7.51
CA MET A 390 -5.65 24.18 7.64
C MET A 390 -5.05 23.40 8.82
N ASN A 391 -5.44 23.81 10.02
CA ASN A 391 -5.21 23.14 11.30
C ASN A 391 -6.46 22.35 11.74
N GLU A 392 -6.33 21.53 12.79
CA GLU A 392 -7.41 20.72 13.38
C GLU A 392 -8.70 21.49 13.71
N LYS A 393 -8.62 22.79 14.02
CA LYS A 393 -9.77 23.64 14.36
C LYS A 393 -10.46 24.27 13.15
N HIS A 394 -9.81 24.26 11.98
CA HIS A 394 -10.32 24.86 10.74
C HIS A 394 -10.71 23.78 9.70
N THR A 395 -11.59 22.84 10.09
CA THR A 395 -12.46 22.01 9.21
C THR A 395 -11.85 21.35 7.96
N ALA A 396 -10.53 21.27 7.85
CA ALA A 396 -9.83 20.94 6.62
C ALA A 396 -9.94 19.47 6.26
N LEU A 397 -9.98 18.58 7.25
CA LEU A 397 -10.02 17.14 7.09
C LEU A 397 -11.47 16.69 6.89
N ILE A 398 -12.04 17.05 5.74
CA ILE A 398 -13.41 16.71 5.37
C ILE A 398 -13.62 15.19 5.48
N GLY A 399 -14.66 14.79 6.20
CA GLY A 399 -15.00 13.38 6.45
C GLY A 399 -14.34 12.75 7.68
N MET A 400 -13.39 13.43 8.34
CA MET A 400 -12.74 12.92 9.55
C MET A 400 -13.73 12.91 10.73
N SER A 401 -13.86 11.77 11.41
CA SER A 401 -14.71 11.62 12.59
C SER A 401 -13.96 11.97 13.88
N PRO A 402 -14.66 12.22 15.01
CA PRO A 402 -14.01 12.43 16.31
C PRO A 402 -13.21 11.23 16.86
N ARG A 403 -13.26 10.07 16.21
CA ARG A 403 -12.47 8.88 16.56
C ARG A 403 -11.20 8.75 15.73
N ASP A 404 -11.12 9.44 14.60
CA ASP A 404 -9.99 9.39 13.70
C ASP A 404 -8.74 10.04 14.29
N LEU A 405 -7.58 9.59 13.83
CA LEU A 405 -6.29 10.16 14.18
C LEU A 405 -5.62 10.69 12.93
N ALA A 406 -5.18 11.95 12.95
CA ALA A 406 -4.64 12.67 11.79
C ALA A 406 -3.49 11.96 11.06
N TYR A 407 -2.80 11.06 11.76
CA TYR A 407 -1.63 10.30 11.32
C TYR A 407 -1.95 8.84 10.97
N GLU A 408 -3.20 8.41 11.10
CA GLU A 408 -3.68 7.10 10.66
C GLU A 408 -4.57 7.26 9.41
N SER A 409 -4.97 6.13 8.83
CA SER A 409 -6.09 6.08 7.89
C SER A 409 -7.44 6.10 8.63
N PRO A 410 -8.55 6.43 7.93
CA PRO A 410 -9.92 6.28 8.41
C PRO A 410 -10.16 5.11 9.37
N ARG A 411 -10.71 5.43 10.53
CA ARG A 411 -11.14 4.47 11.55
C ARG A 411 -12.41 3.76 11.11
N PHE A 412 -12.46 2.46 11.33
CA PHE A 412 -13.61 1.66 10.93
C PHE A 412 -14.84 2.05 11.76
N ASN A 413 -15.95 2.34 11.07
CA ASN A 413 -17.23 2.63 11.70
C ASN A 413 -18.35 1.76 11.12
N ALA A 414 -18.76 0.74 11.88
CA ALA A 414 -19.77 -0.23 11.46
C ALA A 414 -21.14 0.37 11.08
N SER A 415 -21.49 1.58 11.56
CA SER A 415 -22.77 2.22 11.24
C SER A 415 -22.75 3.03 9.94
N THR A 416 -21.57 3.41 9.44
CA THR A 416 -21.41 4.14 8.17
C THR A 416 -20.69 3.32 7.10
N TRP A 417 -20.09 2.18 7.47
CA TRP A 417 -19.45 1.27 6.54
C TRP A 417 -20.45 0.72 5.53
N SER A 418 -20.21 0.95 4.25
CA SER A 418 -20.96 0.32 3.17
C SER A 418 -20.00 -0.22 2.13
N VAL A 419 -20.16 -1.48 1.75
CA VAL A 419 -19.38 -2.13 0.67
C VAL A 419 -19.56 -1.38 -0.68
N ALA A 420 -20.60 -0.56 -0.81
CA ALA A 420 -20.90 0.27 -1.96
C ALA A 420 -20.08 1.59 -2.06
N LYS A 421 -19.30 1.96 -1.03
CA LYS A 421 -18.41 3.13 -1.05
C LYS A 421 -17.03 2.74 -0.52
N PRO A 422 -16.01 2.64 -1.39
CA PRO A 422 -14.65 2.45 -0.93
C PRO A 422 -14.07 3.80 -0.45
N ASP A 423 -13.68 3.87 0.82
CA ASP A 423 -13.07 5.07 1.41
C ASP A 423 -11.64 5.38 0.86
N PHE A 424 -11.16 4.64 -0.15
CA PHE A 424 -9.79 4.71 -0.67
C PHE A 424 -9.70 4.42 -2.17
N ASP A 425 -8.68 4.97 -2.83
CA ASP A 425 -8.34 4.65 -4.21
C ASP A 425 -7.59 3.31 -4.29
N TYR A 426 -8.28 2.31 -4.86
CA TYR A 426 -7.76 0.95 -5.07
C TYR A 426 -6.72 0.81 -6.20
N GLY A 427 -6.38 1.87 -6.92
CA GLY A 427 -5.54 1.83 -8.12
C GLY A 427 -6.35 2.09 -9.39
N PRO A 428 -5.68 2.31 -10.54
CA PRO A 428 -6.31 2.77 -11.78
C PRO A 428 -7.37 1.80 -12.32
N CYS A 429 -7.23 0.50 -12.03
CA CYS A 429 -8.17 -0.54 -12.44
C CYS A 429 -9.25 -0.84 -11.38
N GLY A 430 -9.25 -0.10 -10.26
CA GLY A 430 -9.92 -0.52 -9.03
C GLY A 430 -9.22 -1.71 -8.38
N TYR A 431 -9.98 -2.50 -7.62
CA TYR A 431 -9.45 -3.66 -6.90
C TYR A 431 -9.12 -4.82 -7.85
N LEU A 432 -7.85 -5.23 -7.87
CA LEU A 432 -7.35 -6.39 -8.60
C LEU A 432 -7.00 -7.52 -7.62
N ARG A 433 -7.32 -8.77 -7.99
CA ARG A 433 -6.76 -9.95 -7.31
C ARG A 433 -5.31 -10.13 -7.73
N TYR A 434 -4.48 -10.64 -6.83
CA TYR A 434 -3.03 -10.83 -7.04
C TYR A 434 -2.62 -11.76 -8.20
N ASP A 435 -3.56 -12.54 -8.72
CA ASP A 435 -3.40 -13.47 -9.85
C ASP A 435 -3.85 -12.86 -11.19
N GLN A 436 -4.50 -11.69 -11.16
CA GLN A 436 -4.90 -10.97 -12.36
C GLN A 436 -3.72 -10.18 -12.94
N PRO A 437 -3.62 -10.06 -14.28
CA PRO A 437 -2.66 -9.17 -14.91
C PRO A 437 -3.00 -7.70 -14.63
N ALA A 438 -2.03 -6.82 -14.90
CA ALA A 438 -2.27 -5.39 -15.03
C ALA A 438 -3.41 -5.11 -16.04
N CYS A 439 -4.19 -4.06 -15.82
CA CYS A 439 -5.21 -3.63 -16.78
C CYS A 439 -4.63 -2.62 -17.77
N GLU A 440 -5.34 -2.42 -18.88
CA GLU A 440 -4.97 -1.47 -19.94
C GLU A 440 -4.64 -0.07 -19.41
N LEU A 441 -5.39 0.44 -18.41
CA LEU A 441 -5.11 1.77 -17.85
C LEU A 441 -3.83 1.81 -17.02
N SER A 442 -3.52 0.77 -16.23
CA SER A 442 -2.25 0.74 -15.48
C SER A 442 -1.06 0.54 -16.41
N GLU A 443 -1.20 -0.29 -17.45
CA GLU A 443 -0.21 -0.43 -18.54
C GLU A 443 -0.01 0.92 -19.26
N ALA A 444 -1.08 1.62 -19.64
CA ALA A 444 -1.01 2.89 -20.36
C ALA A 444 -0.34 4.00 -19.55
N LEU A 445 -0.61 4.08 -18.25
CA LEU A 445 -0.08 5.09 -17.32
C LEU A 445 1.42 4.96 -16.99
N VAL A 446 2.03 3.80 -17.24
CA VAL A 446 3.49 3.60 -17.11
C VAL A 446 4.22 3.46 -18.45
N SER A 447 3.50 3.29 -19.56
CA SER A 447 4.10 3.10 -20.90
C SER A 447 4.48 4.41 -21.58
N TRP A 448 5.45 5.14 -21.01
CA TRP A 448 5.96 6.38 -21.59
C TRP A 448 7.14 6.13 -22.53
N PRO A 449 7.26 6.89 -23.65
CA PRO A 449 8.45 6.86 -24.48
C PRO A 449 9.65 7.47 -23.74
N ASN A 450 10.84 7.40 -24.33
CA ASN A 450 12.04 7.97 -23.73
C ASN A 450 11.93 9.50 -23.66
N LEU A 451 11.61 10.01 -22.47
CA LEU A 451 11.36 11.43 -22.23
C LEU A 451 12.57 12.31 -22.59
N LYS A 452 13.81 11.84 -22.37
CA LYS A 452 15.03 12.58 -22.74
C LYS A 452 15.19 12.67 -24.26
N GLN A 453 14.88 11.61 -25.02
CA GLN A 453 14.83 11.65 -26.49
C GLN A 453 13.66 12.51 -27.01
N ALA A 454 12.54 12.52 -26.28
CA ALA A 454 11.45 13.47 -26.51
C ALA A 454 11.88 14.93 -26.21
N GLY A 455 13.05 15.19 -25.60
CA GLY A 455 13.56 16.54 -25.32
C GLY A 455 13.12 17.10 -23.97
N ILE A 456 12.57 16.26 -23.10
CA ILE A 456 12.06 16.63 -21.78
C ILE A 456 13.21 16.48 -20.76
N ASN A 457 13.85 17.60 -20.44
CA ASN A 457 14.97 17.71 -19.51
C ASN A 457 14.50 17.72 -18.04
N TYR A 458 13.89 16.63 -17.58
CA TYR A 458 13.42 16.50 -16.19
C TYR A 458 14.57 16.39 -15.17
N ILE A 459 14.30 16.77 -13.93
CA ILE A 459 15.31 16.96 -12.87
C ILE A 459 15.49 15.70 -12.00
N SER A 460 14.43 14.94 -11.75
CA SER A 460 14.49 13.72 -10.92
C SER A 460 15.41 12.66 -11.52
N HIS A 461 16.24 12.02 -10.69
CA HIS A 461 17.01 10.85 -11.11
C HIS A 461 16.07 9.68 -11.48
N ASP A 462 16.37 8.99 -12.59
CA ASP A 462 15.53 7.97 -13.22
C ASP A 462 15.10 6.85 -12.27
N SER A 463 15.93 6.54 -11.27
CA SER A 463 15.68 5.55 -10.20
C SER A 463 14.47 5.82 -9.30
N PHE A 464 13.93 7.05 -9.29
CA PHE A 464 12.68 7.36 -8.59
C PHE A 464 11.45 6.82 -9.34
N GLY A 465 11.59 6.52 -10.63
CA GLY A 465 10.47 6.11 -11.47
C GLY A 465 9.51 7.25 -11.77
N TYR A 466 8.25 6.88 -12.02
CA TYR A 466 7.18 7.85 -12.26
C TYR A 466 6.55 8.35 -10.95
N PHE A 467 6.26 9.65 -10.92
CA PHE A 467 5.71 10.40 -9.80
C PHE A 467 4.19 10.56 -10.01
N GLY A 468 3.36 9.84 -9.24
CA GLY A 468 1.90 10.04 -9.15
C GLY A 468 1.20 10.40 -10.47
N THR A 469 1.18 9.49 -11.45
CA THR A 469 0.73 9.81 -12.83
C THR A 469 -0.76 10.12 -12.96
N TYR A 470 -1.60 9.64 -12.04
CA TYR A 470 -3.05 9.89 -12.03
C TYR A 470 -3.63 10.09 -10.61
N ARG A 471 -4.84 10.66 -10.55
CA ARG A 471 -5.76 10.66 -9.38
C ARG A 471 -7.20 10.56 -9.88
N GLY A 472 -8.13 10.05 -9.08
CA GLY A 472 -9.56 10.01 -9.42
C GLY A 472 -10.01 8.62 -9.92
N ARG A 473 -10.93 8.58 -10.88
CA ARG A 473 -11.60 7.34 -11.34
C ARG A 473 -11.31 7.06 -12.81
N GLY A 474 -10.68 5.92 -13.10
CA GLY A 474 -10.47 5.44 -14.48
C GLY A 474 -11.76 4.98 -15.20
N LYS A 475 -12.87 4.89 -14.47
CA LYS A 475 -14.19 4.48 -14.95
C LYS A 475 -15.27 5.39 -14.36
N GLY A 476 -16.26 5.75 -15.15
CA GLY A 476 -17.38 6.60 -14.72
C GLY A 476 -17.01 8.07 -14.53
N ALA A 477 -15.86 8.52 -15.04
CA ALA A 477 -15.54 9.93 -15.04
C ALA A 477 -16.48 10.72 -15.96
N GLN A 478 -16.67 12.00 -15.64
CA GLN A 478 -17.40 13.00 -16.40
C GLN A 478 -16.54 14.24 -16.68
N VAL A 479 -15.50 14.47 -15.86
CA VAL A 479 -14.48 15.49 -16.09
C VAL A 479 -13.11 14.83 -16.19
N TYR A 480 -12.35 15.17 -17.23
CA TYR A 480 -10.95 14.79 -17.39
C TYR A 480 -10.08 16.02 -17.15
N VAL A 481 -9.01 15.90 -16.36
CA VAL A 481 -8.10 17.01 -16.06
C VAL A 481 -6.69 16.63 -16.50
N VAL A 482 -6.02 17.53 -17.22
CA VAL A 482 -4.56 17.48 -17.41
C VAL A 482 -3.96 18.65 -16.63
N MET A 483 -2.95 18.39 -15.80
CA MET A 483 -2.36 19.43 -14.96
C MET A 483 -0.84 19.33 -14.87
N ASP A 484 -0.18 20.47 -15.03
CA ASP A 484 1.26 20.63 -14.86
C ASP A 484 1.68 20.39 -13.40
N GLN A 485 2.95 20.06 -13.18
CA GLN A 485 3.44 19.83 -11.83
C GLN A 485 3.48 21.12 -11.01
N THR A 486 2.96 21.08 -9.80
CA THR A 486 2.96 22.21 -8.85
C THR A 486 3.72 21.94 -7.56
N SER A 487 3.89 20.67 -7.14
CA SER A 487 4.67 20.30 -5.95
C SER A 487 5.40 18.95 -6.12
N HIS A 488 6.05 18.45 -5.06
CA HIS A 488 6.67 17.11 -5.02
C HIS A 488 5.89 16.09 -4.18
N ASP A 489 4.69 16.42 -3.70
CA ASP A 489 3.84 15.56 -2.88
C ASP A 489 3.48 14.23 -3.56
N ASP A 490 3.32 14.26 -4.89
CA ASP A 490 2.91 13.13 -5.73
C ASP A 490 3.89 11.94 -5.69
N LEU A 491 5.15 12.19 -5.32
CA LEU A 491 6.18 11.17 -5.06
C LEU A 491 5.91 10.35 -3.78
N PHE A 492 5.18 10.94 -2.83
CA PHE A 492 4.92 10.41 -1.49
C PHE A 492 3.47 9.98 -1.29
N SER A 493 2.51 10.62 -1.97
CA SER A 493 1.09 10.24 -1.99
C SER A 493 0.78 9.13 -3.00
N ALA A 494 1.69 8.88 -3.96
CA ALA A 494 1.50 8.00 -5.11
C ALA A 494 0.32 8.41 -6.03
N ARG A 495 -0.12 9.67 -5.99
CA ARG A 495 -1.24 10.19 -6.77
C ARG A 495 -0.98 11.58 -7.32
N ALA A 496 -1.65 11.92 -8.41
CA ALA A 496 -1.47 13.19 -9.12
C ALA A 496 -2.01 14.39 -8.34
N VAL A 497 -1.24 15.47 -8.36
CA VAL A 497 -1.58 16.80 -7.89
C VAL A 497 -2.18 16.78 -6.48
N THR A 498 -1.39 16.34 -5.50
CA THR A 498 -1.84 16.15 -4.11
C THR A 498 -1.42 17.28 -3.16
N GLY A 499 -0.55 18.18 -3.62
CA GLY A 499 -0.14 19.39 -2.91
C GLY A 499 -1.19 20.52 -2.87
N SER A 500 -0.75 21.74 -2.59
CA SER A 500 -1.55 22.96 -2.38
C SER A 500 -2.49 23.27 -3.55
N GLN A 501 -1.97 23.36 -4.77
CA GLN A 501 -2.75 23.59 -5.99
C GLN A 501 -3.69 22.41 -6.30
N GLY A 502 -3.34 21.20 -5.85
CA GLY A 502 -4.23 20.04 -5.88
C GLY A 502 -5.46 20.16 -4.98
N GLN A 503 -5.26 20.77 -3.81
CA GLN A 503 -6.31 21.07 -2.84
C GLN A 503 -7.19 22.23 -3.30
N LYS A 504 -6.65 23.20 -4.06
CA LYS A 504 -7.44 24.20 -4.81
C LYS A 504 -8.28 23.56 -5.91
N LEU A 505 -7.68 22.73 -6.76
CA LEU A 505 -8.39 21.99 -7.81
C LEU A 505 -9.54 21.16 -7.21
N GLN A 506 -9.31 20.53 -6.06
CA GLN A 506 -10.36 19.79 -5.37
C GLN A 506 -11.52 20.69 -4.91
N ALA A 507 -11.22 21.87 -4.37
CA ALA A 507 -12.23 22.85 -3.98
C ALA A 507 -13.05 23.29 -5.21
N ILE A 508 -12.38 23.61 -6.32
CA ILE A 508 -12.99 23.97 -7.62
C ILE A 508 -13.91 22.85 -8.11
N LEU A 509 -13.41 21.61 -8.22
CA LEU A 509 -14.20 20.45 -8.65
C LEU A 509 -15.44 20.24 -7.77
N SER A 510 -15.35 20.46 -6.45
CA SER A 510 -16.48 20.36 -5.53
C SER A 510 -17.62 21.34 -5.86
N LYS A 511 -17.31 22.51 -6.46
CA LYS A 511 -18.32 23.51 -6.88
C LYS A 511 -18.96 23.18 -8.21
N THR A 512 -18.37 22.30 -9.02
CA THR A 512 -18.91 21.95 -10.35
C THR A 512 -20.12 21.01 -10.28
N GLY A 513 -20.32 20.32 -9.15
CA GLY A 513 -21.32 19.25 -9.02
C GLY A 513 -20.89 17.89 -9.57
N VAL A 514 -19.65 17.73 -10.05
CA VAL A 514 -19.10 16.45 -10.56
C VAL A 514 -18.97 15.36 -9.49
N GLY A 515 -18.97 15.72 -8.20
CA GLY A 515 -18.73 14.77 -7.11
C GLY A 515 -17.32 14.16 -7.22
N LEU A 516 -17.24 12.83 -7.26
CA LEU A 516 -15.98 12.07 -7.46
C LEU A 516 -15.81 11.56 -8.90
N ASN A 517 -16.67 11.98 -9.84
CA ASN A 517 -16.69 11.48 -11.21
C ASN A 517 -15.66 12.22 -12.08
N TYR A 518 -14.39 12.20 -11.70
CA TYR A 518 -13.32 12.84 -12.46
C TYR A 518 -12.07 11.96 -12.56
N PHE A 519 -11.26 12.19 -13.59
CA PHE A 519 -9.92 11.63 -13.74
C PHE A 519 -8.93 12.77 -13.92
N ILE A 520 -7.86 12.77 -13.13
CA ILE A 520 -6.79 13.78 -13.18
C ILE A 520 -5.51 13.08 -13.61
N GLN A 521 -4.92 13.53 -14.72
CA GLN A 521 -3.62 13.09 -15.21
C GLN A 521 -2.60 14.21 -15.01
N ARG A 522 -1.37 13.87 -14.62
CA ARG A 522 -0.25 14.82 -14.74
C ARG A 522 0.12 15.04 -16.20
N SER A 523 0.54 16.25 -16.57
CA SER A 523 1.10 16.53 -17.90
C SER A 523 2.35 15.69 -18.17
N LEU A 524 3.22 15.51 -17.17
CA LEU A 524 4.43 14.69 -17.28
C LEU A 524 4.64 13.85 -16.02
N PRO A 525 5.16 12.62 -16.13
CA PRO A 525 5.20 11.64 -15.04
C PRO A 525 6.46 11.74 -14.17
N VAL A 526 7.24 12.81 -14.30
CA VAL A 526 8.57 13.00 -13.71
C VAL A 526 8.65 14.39 -13.06
N ASP A 527 9.78 14.73 -12.45
CA ASP A 527 9.95 16.05 -11.84
C ASP A 527 10.39 17.12 -12.84
N THR A 528 9.48 18.03 -13.18
CA THR A 528 9.64 19.12 -14.14
C THR A 528 9.64 20.50 -13.48
N LEU A 529 9.51 20.60 -12.15
CA LEU A 529 9.50 21.90 -11.46
C LEU A 529 10.84 22.62 -11.59
N GLY A 530 10.85 23.79 -12.24
CA GLY A 530 12.05 24.56 -12.55
C GLY A 530 12.66 24.30 -13.93
N VAL A 531 12.04 23.44 -14.75
CA VAL A 531 12.36 23.29 -16.18
C VAL A 531 11.56 24.33 -16.98
N ASN A 532 12.11 24.83 -18.09
CA ASN A 532 11.44 25.82 -18.91
C ASN A 532 10.15 25.26 -19.57
N ALA A 533 9.02 25.94 -19.37
CA ALA A 533 7.74 25.51 -19.90
C ALA A 533 7.72 25.35 -21.44
N SER A 534 8.47 26.16 -22.19
CA SER A 534 8.50 26.04 -23.67
C SER A 534 9.27 24.79 -24.13
N GLU A 535 10.32 24.39 -23.41
CA GLU A 535 11.02 23.11 -23.64
C GLU A 535 10.09 21.92 -23.35
N LEU A 536 9.37 21.98 -22.23
CA LEU A 536 8.39 20.94 -21.86
C LEU A 536 7.26 20.83 -22.89
N VAL A 537 6.71 21.96 -23.38
CA VAL A 537 5.70 21.99 -24.46
C VAL A 537 6.25 21.36 -25.74
N ALA A 538 7.46 21.75 -26.17
CA ALA A 538 8.07 21.24 -27.39
C ALA A 538 8.34 19.72 -27.33
N GLY A 539 8.64 19.18 -26.14
CA GLY A 539 8.79 17.74 -25.94
C GLY A 539 7.46 16.99 -25.82
N ALA A 540 6.52 17.50 -25.00
CA ALA A 540 5.23 16.85 -24.75
C ALA A 540 4.32 16.82 -25.99
N THR A 541 4.47 17.74 -26.93
CA THR A 541 3.67 17.78 -28.18
C THR A 541 4.24 16.91 -29.30
N LYS A 542 5.35 16.18 -29.10
CA LYS A 542 5.86 15.23 -30.09
C LYS A 542 4.87 14.08 -30.37
N PRO A 543 4.89 13.47 -31.57
CA PRO A 543 3.94 12.42 -31.95
C PRO A 543 3.90 11.22 -30.98
N GLU A 544 5.06 10.76 -30.49
CA GLU A 544 5.18 9.63 -29.55
C GLU A 544 4.63 9.94 -28.15
N MET A 545 4.71 11.21 -27.73
CA MET A 545 4.13 11.71 -26.48
C MET A 545 2.61 11.88 -26.65
N THR A 546 2.17 12.54 -27.73
CA THR A 546 0.74 12.71 -28.09
C THR A 546 0.03 11.36 -28.20
N ALA A 547 0.65 10.34 -28.81
CA ALA A 547 0.10 8.98 -28.86
C ALA A 547 -0.05 8.33 -27.46
N THR A 548 0.83 8.65 -26.52
CA THR A 548 0.75 8.17 -25.13
C THR A 548 -0.39 8.84 -24.37
N TYR A 549 -0.53 10.17 -24.47
CA TYR A 549 -1.66 10.90 -23.90
C TYR A 549 -2.99 10.44 -24.50
N LYS A 550 -3.05 10.27 -25.83
CA LYS A 550 -4.25 9.79 -26.53
C LYS A 550 -4.67 8.41 -26.04
N ARG A 551 -3.72 7.49 -25.85
CA ARG A 551 -3.99 6.16 -25.29
C ARG A 551 -4.56 6.24 -23.88
N ILE A 552 -3.98 7.03 -22.96
CA ILE A 552 -4.50 7.18 -21.59
C ILE A 552 -5.91 7.79 -21.61
N TYR A 553 -6.13 8.85 -22.40
CA TYR A 553 -7.44 9.46 -22.57
C TYR A 553 -8.48 8.46 -23.12
N ASP A 554 -8.14 7.73 -24.19
CA ASP A 554 -9.04 6.77 -24.83
C ASP A 554 -9.42 5.62 -23.89
N THR A 555 -8.47 5.09 -23.10
CA THR A 555 -8.76 4.02 -22.13
C THR A 555 -9.73 4.50 -21.03
N VAL A 556 -9.59 5.74 -20.55
CA VAL A 556 -10.51 6.34 -19.56
C VAL A 556 -11.87 6.63 -20.22
N ALA A 557 -11.89 7.23 -21.41
CA ALA A 557 -13.10 7.60 -22.15
C ALA A 557 -13.91 6.37 -22.60
N ALA A 558 -13.28 5.24 -22.92
CA ALA A 558 -13.97 3.98 -23.21
C ALA A 558 -14.78 3.43 -22.01
N ASN A 559 -14.49 3.91 -20.81
CA ASN A 559 -15.13 3.50 -19.55
C ASN A 559 -15.88 4.64 -18.86
N SER A 560 -16.04 5.80 -19.50
CA SER A 560 -16.47 7.07 -18.88
C SER A 560 -17.33 7.89 -19.84
N ASP A 561 -18.06 8.89 -19.33
CA ASP A 561 -18.89 9.79 -20.12
C ASP A 561 -18.37 11.24 -19.99
N ILE A 562 -17.17 11.45 -20.52
CA ILE A 562 -16.43 12.72 -20.39
C ILE A 562 -17.21 13.85 -21.08
N LYS A 563 -17.67 14.82 -20.29
CA LYS A 563 -18.36 16.03 -20.74
C LYS A 563 -17.42 17.23 -20.87
N ALA A 564 -16.45 17.33 -19.97
CA ALA A 564 -15.50 18.43 -19.95
C ALA A 564 -14.05 17.95 -19.78
N VAL A 565 -13.13 18.72 -20.35
CA VAL A 565 -11.68 18.57 -20.20
C VAL A 565 -11.12 19.87 -19.64
N ILE A 566 -10.48 19.81 -18.46
CA ILE A 566 -9.81 20.96 -17.83
C ILE A 566 -8.31 20.84 -18.06
N THR A 567 -7.66 21.91 -18.51
CA THR A 567 -6.19 22.01 -18.52
C THR A 567 -5.72 23.04 -17.52
N VAL A 568 -4.74 22.69 -16.69
CA VAL A 568 -4.11 23.63 -15.75
C VAL A 568 -2.60 23.70 -16.03
N GLY A 569 -2.17 24.82 -16.60
CA GLY A 569 -0.78 25.06 -17.00
C GLY A 569 -0.50 24.96 -18.50
N PRO A 570 0.61 25.58 -18.98
CA PRO A 570 0.93 25.67 -20.40
C PRO A 570 1.23 24.34 -21.07
N VAL A 571 1.81 23.35 -20.36
CA VAL A 571 2.11 22.04 -20.96
C VAL A 571 0.81 21.23 -21.08
N ALA A 572 -0.04 21.24 -20.04
CA ALA A 572 -1.36 20.63 -20.05
C ALA A 572 -2.23 21.14 -21.21
N LYS A 573 -2.23 22.46 -21.42
CA LYS A 573 -2.91 23.11 -22.54
C LYS A 573 -2.42 22.58 -23.88
N ALA A 574 -1.11 22.64 -24.12
CA ALA A 574 -0.51 22.20 -25.38
C ALA A 574 -0.74 20.70 -25.67
N ILE A 575 -0.76 19.86 -24.63
CA ILE A 575 -1.11 18.43 -24.74
C ILE A 575 -2.55 18.27 -25.23
N VAL A 576 -3.53 18.92 -24.58
CA VAL A 576 -4.95 18.76 -24.97
C VAL A 576 -5.24 19.37 -26.35
N ASP A 577 -4.60 20.48 -26.70
CA ASP A 577 -4.67 21.07 -28.03
C ASP A 577 -4.13 20.10 -29.10
N SER A 578 -3.05 19.35 -28.82
CA SER A 578 -2.49 18.34 -29.75
C SER A 578 -3.36 17.08 -29.90
N LEU A 579 -4.21 16.76 -28.92
CA LEU A 579 -5.13 15.63 -28.97
C LEU A 579 -6.35 15.86 -29.87
N GLN A 580 -6.64 17.12 -30.25
CA GLN A 580 -7.75 17.51 -31.13
C GLN A 580 -9.12 16.94 -30.70
N LEU A 581 -9.36 16.87 -29.39
CA LEU A 581 -10.55 16.24 -28.81
C LEU A 581 -11.85 16.87 -29.34
N GLN A 582 -12.81 16.02 -29.71
CA GLN A 582 -14.09 16.43 -30.27
C GLN A 582 -15.22 16.15 -29.28
N ARG A 583 -16.28 16.96 -29.33
CA ARG A 583 -17.54 16.77 -28.57
C ARG A 583 -17.40 16.83 -27.04
N VAL A 584 -16.37 17.50 -26.52
CA VAL A 584 -16.17 17.78 -25.09
C VAL A 584 -15.96 19.28 -24.87
N GLN A 585 -16.41 19.81 -23.73
CA GLN A 585 -16.14 21.19 -23.35
C GLN A 585 -14.70 21.31 -22.84
N ILE A 586 -13.83 22.00 -23.57
CA ILE A 586 -12.47 22.29 -23.11
C ILE A 586 -12.49 23.58 -22.27
N VAL A 587 -11.83 23.55 -21.12
CA VAL A 587 -11.67 24.68 -20.19
C VAL A 587 -10.18 24.83 -19.89
N GLN A 588 -9.61 26.01 -20.17
CA GLN A 588 -8.17 26.24 -20.06
C GLN A 588 -7.88 27.25 -18.94
N LEU A 589 -7.01 26.87 -18.02
CA LEU A 589 -6.51 27.69 -16.91
C LEU A 589 -4.98 27.72 -16.95
N ASP A 590 -4.38 28.91 -16.79
CA ASP A 590 -2.91 29.04 -16.75
C ASP A 590 -2.34 28.56 -15.40
N ASN A 591 -3.08 28.76 -14.32
CA ASN A 591 -2.84 28.31 -12.94
C ASN A 591 -4.17 28.43 -12.14
N LEU A 592 -4.14 28.16 -10.82
CA LEU A 592 -5.31 28.29 -9.93
C LEU A 592 -5.10 29.42 -8.90
N ASP A 593 -4.53 30.54 -9.34
CA ASP A 593 -4.27 31.72 -8.50
C ASP A 593 -5.23 32.89 -8.82
N SER A 594 -6.22 32.68 -9.69
CA SER A 594 -7.21 33.67 -10.11
C SER A 594 -8.64 33.21 -9.81
N ILE A 595 -9.19 33.65 -8.67
CA ILE A 595 -10.55 33.32 -8.23
C ILE A 595 -11.59 33.62 -9.32
N THR A 596 -11.42 34.67 -10.12
CA THR A 596 -12.32 34.98 -11.24
C THR A 596 -12.29 33.88 -12.31
N ALA A 597 -11.09 33.51 -12.80
CA ALA A 597 -10.94 32.46 -13.81
C ALA A 597 -11.38 31.09 -13.28
N ASP A 598 -11.11 30.80 -12.00
CA ASP A 598 -11.56 29.57 -11.34
C ASP A 598 -13.10 29.48 -11.29
N ASN A 599 -13.81 30.59 -10.98
CA ASN A 599 -15.28 30.63 -11.01
C ASN A 599 -15.85 30.58 -12.44
N GLU A 600 -15.18 31.18 -13.43
CA GLU A 600 -15.54 31.02 -14.85
C GLU A 600 -15.42 29.55 -15.29
N ALA A 601 -14.33 28.87 -14.93
CA ALA A 601 -14.15 27.44 -15.17
C ALA A 601 -15.23 26.59 -14.49
N ILE A 602 -15.61 26.90 -13.24
CA ILE A 602 -16.72 26.23 -12.55
C ILE A 602 -18.01 26.36 -13.34
N ASN A 603 -18.36 27.57 -13.79
CA ASN A 603 -19.57 27.80 -14.59
C ASN A 603 -19.56 27.00 -15.91
N MET A 604 -18.43 26.98 -16.63
CA MET A 604 -18.30 26.22 -17.88
C MET A 604 -18.43 24.70 -17.67
N VAL A 605 -17.81 24.16 -16.62
CA VAL A 605 -17.87 22.73 -16.30
C VAL A 605 -19.27 22.34 -15.81
N SER A 606 -19.89 23.14 -14.94
CA SER A 606 -21.27 22.88 -14.49
C SER A 606 -22.28 22.93 -15.64
N ALA A 607 -22.13 23.85 -16.59
CA ALA A 607 -22.95 23.89 -17.80
C ALA A 607 -22.80 22.59 -18.63
N ALA A 608 -21.57 22.10 -18.82
CA ALA A 608 -21.31 20.84 -19.53
C ALA A 608 -21.86 19.59 -18.80
N LEU A 609 -21.96 19.65 -17.47
CA LEU A 609 -22.52 18.58 -16.62
C LEU A 609 -24.04 18.67 -16.41
N ASN A 610 -24.68 19.79 -16.79
CA ASN A 610 -26.06 20.15 -16.44
C ASN A 610 -26.31 20.23 -14.92
N THR A 611 -25.34 20.76 -14.18
CA THR A 611 -25.38 20.95 -12.73
C THR A 611 -25.44 22.44 -12.36
N GLN A 612 -25.75 22.74 -11.09
CA GLN A 612 -25.68 24.11 -10.58
C GLN A 612 -24.26 24.43 -10.10
N PRO A 613 -23.63 25.53 -10.56
CA PRO A 613 -22.31 25.95 -10.09
C PRO A 613 -22.38 26.51 -8.67
N GLY A 614 -21.41 26.15 -7.84
CA GLY A 614 -21.14 26.80 -6.56
C GLY A 614 -20.11 27.92 -6.67
N THR A 615 -19.99 28.75 -5.64
CA THR A 615 -18.96 29.80 -5.56
C THR A 615 -17.67 29.27 -4.93
N TYR A 616 -16.54 29.61 -5.54
CA TYR A 616 -15.19 29.40 -5.00
C TYR A 616 -14.59 30.74 -4.53
N ASN A 617 -13.95 30.75 -3.36
CA ASN A 617 -13.40 31.95 -2.70
C ASN A 617 -11.89 31.84 -2.43
N GLY A 618 -11.19 30.93 -3.12
CA GLY A 618 -9.76 30.69 -2.90
C GLY A 618 -9.46 29.70 -1.77
N GLU A 619 -10.45 28.97 -1.25
CA GLU A 619 -10.24 28.01 -0.17
C GLU A 619 -9.43 26.77 -0.61
N LEU A 620 -8.77 26.10 0.34
CA LEU A 620 -8.20 24.77 0.13
C LEU A 620 -9.20 23.71 0.55
N MET A 621 -9.29 22.61 -0.20
CA MET A 621 -10.03 21.41 0.16
C MET A 621 -9.09 20.21 0.22
N THR A 622 -9.07 19.49 1.34
CA THR A 622 -8.31 18.24 1.46
C THR A 622 -8.73 17.25 0.38
N ILE A 623 -7.75 16.56 -0.21
CA ILE A 623 -7.98 15.51 -1.21
C ILE A 623 -8.88 14.42 -0.61
N PRO A 624 -9.96 13.96 -1.30
CA PRO A 624 -10.83 12.90 -0.80
C PRO A 624 -10.04 11.64 -0.45
N ARG A 625 -10.50 10.87 0.53
CA ARG A 625 -9.79 9.64 0.91
C ARG A 625 -9.90 8.61 -0.21
N GLU A 626 -11.04 8.61 -0.90
CA GLU A 626 -11.36 7.83 -2.10
C GLU A 626 -10.44 8.12 -3.30
N ASP A 627 -9.62 9.17 -3.22
CA ASP A 627 -8.63 9.59 -4.22
C ASP A 627 -7.17 9.25 -3.83
N LEU A 628 -6.95 8.71 -2.63
CA LEU A 628 -5.62 8.37 -2.11
C LEU A 628 -5.51 6.86 -1.81
N PRO A 629 -4.30 6.28 -1.88
CA PRO A 629 -4.14 4.85 -1.64
C PRO A 629 -4.58 4.44 -0.24
N TYR A 630 -4.96 3.17 -0.11
CA TYR A 630 -5.10 2.51 1.17
C TYR A 630 -3.80 2.62 1.99
N HIS A 631 -3.93 2.97 3.27
CA HIS A 631 -2.85 3.37 4.19
C HIS A 631 -2.28 4.80 4.04
N SER A 632 -2.90 5.67 3.23
CA SER A 632 -2.65 7.12 3.36
C SER A 632 -3.11 7.64 4.73
N ARG A 633 -2.33 8.58 5.31
CA ARG A 633 -2.72 9.26 6.56
C ARG A 633 -3.73 10.37 6.26
N TRP A 634 -4.60 10.70 7.19
CA TRP A 634 -5.49 11.86 7.10
C TRP A 634 -4.77 13.16 6.68
N TRP A 635 -3.56 13.42 7.20
CA TRP A 635 -2.78 14.61 6.82
C TRP A 635 -2.19 14.58 5.40
N MET A 636 -2.11 13.42 4.74
CA MET A 636 -1.65 13.36 3.35
C MET A 636 -2.74 13.90 2.42
N GLY A 637 -2.36 14.77 1.49
CA GLY A 637 -3.32 15.53 0.69
C GLY A 637 -4.05 16.63 1.48
N SER A 638 -3.52 17.05 2.63
CA SER A 638 -4.01 18.21 3.40
C SER A 638 -2.89 19.20 3.70
N SER A 639 -3.32 20.41 4.08
CA SER A 639 -2.47 21.48 4.59
C SER A 639 -1.36 21.91 3.61
N GLY A 640 -1.66 22.07 2.32
CA GLY A 640 -0.68 22.53 1.33
C GLY A 640 0.38 21.49 0.98
N ASP A 641 1.58 21.97 0.63
CA ASP A 641 2.67 21.12 0.13
C ASP A 641 3.51 20.50 1.26
N ARG A 642 3.89 19.24 1.09
CA ARG A 642 4.59 18.42 2.09
C ARG A 642 5.81 17.69 1.54
N GLY A 643 5.87 17.46 0.23
CA GLY A 643 7.04 16.95 -0.47
C GLY A 643 7.93 18.08 -1.00
N TYR A 644 9.24 17.97 -0.80
CA TYR A 644 10.25 18.95 -1.27
C TYR A 644 11.44 18.24 -1.89
N ARG A 645 11.96 18.79 -3.00
CA ARG A 645 13.25 18.42 -3.59
C ARG A 645 14.42 19.07 -2.86
N GLY A 646 15.57 18.40 -2.87
CA GLY A 646 16.84 18.98 -2.42
C GLY A 646 17.40 20.03 -3.38
N GLU A 647 18.27 20.90 -2.88
CA GLU A 647 18.85 22.02 -3.61
C GLU A 647 20.35 21.80 -3.91
N ASN A 648 20.91 22.60 -4.83
CA ASN A 648 22.33 22.58 -5.19
C ASN A 648 22.78 21.17 -5.61
N TYR A 649 23.84 20.60 -5.00
CA TYR A 649 24.30 19.25 -5.32
C TYR A 649 23.27 18.15 -4.96
N SER A 650 22.26 18.45 -4.13
CA SER A 650 21.17 17.53 -3.79
C SER A 650 20.04 17.50 -4.84
N LEU A 651 20.10 18.39 -5.83
CA LEU A 651 19.09 18.54 -6.87
C LEU A 651 18.89 17.22 -7.64
N GLY A 652 17.62 16.81 -7.79
CA GLY A 652 17.23 15.59 -8.52
C GLY A 652 17.53 14.27 -7.81
N ASN A 653 18.40 14.26 -6.80
CA ASN A 653 18.88 13.05 -6.11
C ASN A 653 18.24 12.84 -4.73
N TYR A 654 17.65 13.87 -4.13
CA TYR A 654 17.01 13.79 -2.82
C TYR A 654 15.64 14.47 -2.81
N TYR A 655 14.68 13.81 -2.17
CA TYR A 655 13.36 14.37 -1.88
C TYR A 655 13.00 14.07 -0.43
N ARG A 656 12.30 14.98 0.24
CA ARG A 656 11.93 14.86 1.65
C ARG A 656 10.46 15.21 1.85
N VAL A 657 9.77 14.36 2.62
CA VAL A 657 8.40 14.60 3.09
C VAL A 657 8.41 15.01 4.55
N TYR A 658 7.56 15.99 4.89
CA TYR A 658 7.37 16.45 6.27
C TYR A 658 5.93 16.21 6.72
N ALA A 659 5.74 15.57 7.86
CA ALA A 659 4.46 15.58 8.56
C ALA A 659 4.15 17.01 9.03
N PRO A 660 2.90 17.51 8.94
CA PRO A 660 2.58 18.88 9.33
C PRO A 660 2.91 19.19 10.79
N GLN A 661 3.30 20.43 11.07
CA GLN A 661 3.70 20.83 12.42
C GLN A 661 2.55 20.68 13.43
N TRP A 662 1.31 20.96 13.01
CA TRP A 662 0.13 20.73 13.85
C TRP A 662 -0.06 19.25 14.19
N VAL A 663 0.17 18.32 13.24
CA VAL A 663 0.17 16.88 13.49
C VAL A 663 1.21 16.55 14.56
N SER A 664 2.48 16.93 14.37
CA SER A 664 3.56 16.61 15.33
C SER A 664 3.38 17.23 16.73
N ARG A 665 2.43 18.16 16.90
CA ARG A 665 2.10 18.80 18.18
C ARG A 665 0.92 18.13 18.90
N LEU A 666 0.21 17.19 18.27
CA LEU A 666 -0.93 16.49 18.87
C LEU A 666 -0.52 15.66 20.10
N TYR A 667 -1.28 15.81 21.18
CA TYR A 667 -1.24 14.87 22.29
C TYR A 667 -1.92 13.55 21.90
N PRO A 668 -1.55 12.42 22.52
CA PRO A 668 -2.34 11.20 22.40
C PRO A 668 -3.71 11.41 23.06
N LEU A 669 -4.74 10.76 22.53
CA LEU A 669 -6.02 10.69 23.24
C LEU A 669 -5.80 9.97 24.57
N SER A 670 -6.30 10.53 25.68
CA SER A 670 -6.16 9.90 27.00
C SER A 670 -6.95 8.60 27.08
N LEU A 671 -6.37 7.57 27.69
CA LEU A 671 -7.12 6.41 28.16
C LEU A 671 -8.11 6.84 29.26
N THR A 672 -9.29 6.22 29.30
CA THR A 672 -10.27 6.41 30.38
C THR A 672 -9.73 5.86 31.71
N ALA A 673 -10.35 6.24 32.83
CA ALA A 673 -9.96 5.70 34.14
C ALA A 673 -10.10 4.16 34.21
N GLU A 674 -11.11 3.61 33.52
CA GLU A 674 -11.38 2.18 33.42
C GLU A 674 -10.32 1.47 32.56
N GLU A 675 -10.01 2.02 31.38
CA GLU A 675 -8.95 1.50 30.50
C GLU A 675 -7.58 1.49 31.21
N LYS A 676 -7.25 2.55 31.96
CA LYS A 676 -6.02 2.61 32.76
C LYS A 676 -6.01 1.57 33.88
N ALA A 677 -7.14 1.38 34.57
CA ALA A 677 -7.24 0.39 35.65
C ALA A 677 -7.06 -1.05 35.12
N ASP A 678 -7.70 -1.39 34.01
CA ASP A 678 -7.56 -2.68 33.32
C ASP A 678 -6.12 -2.91 32.83
N LEU A 679 -5.55 -1.94 32.11
CA LEU A 679 -4.18 -2.00 31.59
C LEU A 679 -3.17 -2.26 32.72
N ASN A 680 -3.25 -1.47 33.80
CA ASN A 680 -2.35 -1.59 34.94
C ASN A 680 -2.55 -2.90 35.72
N ALA A 681 -3.79 -3.40 35.83
CA ALA A 681 -4.07 -4.69 36.49
C ALA A 681 -3.46 -5.87 35.71
N LYS A 682 -3.68 -5.91 34.40
CA LYS A 682 -3.13 -6.94 33.49
C LYS A 682 -1.60 -6.91 33.44
N MET A 683 -1.01 -5.72 33.30
CA MET A 683 0.45 -5.55 33.33
C MET A 683 1.05 -6.03 34.66
N LYS A 684 0.46 -5.63 35.80
CA LYS A 684 0.92 -6.02 37.14
C LYS A 684 0.80 -7.53 37.41
N LYS A 685 -0.11 -8.22 36.72
CA LYS A 685 -0.24 -9.69 36.76
C LYS A 685 0.88 -10.40 35.98
N TYR A 686 1.35 -9.81 34.88
CA TYR A 686 2.44 -10.37 34.06
C TYR A 686 3.84 -10.09 34.61
N VAL A 687 4.05 -8.94 35.26
CA VAL A 687 5.35 -8.53 35.81
C VAL A 687 5.67 -9.20 37.16
N LYS A 688 4.70 -9.93 37.75
CA LYS A 688 4.84 -10.73 38.97
C LYS A 688 5.14 -12.19 38.67
#